data_AF-A0AAV7Z4L7-F1
#
_entry.id   AF-A0AAV7Z4L7-F1
#
_cell.length_a   1.000
_cell.length_b   1.000
_cell.length_c   1.000
_cell.angle_alpha   90.00
_cell.angle_beta   90.00
_cell.angle_gamma   90.00
#
_symmetry.space_group_name_H-M   'P 1'
#
loop_
_entity.id
_entity.type
_entity.pdbx_description
1 polymer ?
#
loop_
_entity_poly.entity_id
_entity_poly.type
_entity_poly.pdbx_seq_one_letter_code
_entity_poly.pdbx_strand_id
1 'polypeptide(L)'
;MLFPRLSLLDNFLLSFGIAVLFFALVCVILQIFGEFRLGFNVRYCFKNKELRKLQIPYFVCLVLALIFTLLFFIQLSANDKLDPISSTFILAILIFPFTITCFFKKSLYRENLTQNYFKSSSLSESSSNTSASSSGESKDEKENEKNASKSQSQQQLTNKSLADRDEEEKENKNEENDENDNSTNSEMDLELDKLEAKKKTNTKTNTKLKKKKRKNKIQALEANLDLGQKEIDVQDEKKVSKNQLLKKALSLWLKNFQTFMSQKRLVGIVTAILCLLVCLIPIYLMEDLCLDPYDSGFSSTKPFRKRMESSCSEDKPCHIYLTVPDDLRYEMIVTFHTSKQLKGEPTVKYGLSTESDYTSSTTGITYEIEFDDKRWIHYVSLTGLTPNTIYRLIAGDSSDDTNWTDEKQFKTTPQSLTDDSLLFVSGGDTNVVEEMNGVTEEMAKLDPSFVIFGGDIALADGNIFCYRKWDKWFDYWDKYALSDGRSIPFIPIVGNHEVLNGYRYKSEPDLTFAPLFYAFFQSSTTLLNNPYKQKSYNSYRINNEVAVIGLDTNHIYTIEEQNDWIDSEFSDLIKDGVKHIFPAYHIPAYPSDDDYDVSKSAVVRENWCEKFEQYGVRLAFENHSHMVKKTVPIKNSKKVSSEEGVYYVGDGAWGRLRDSREGTSLRWYESFIASSLHTWIVSVNTTKTTTWAMDDKGENLTSLTIQN
;
A
#
# COMPACT_ATOMS: atom_id res chain seq x y z
N MET A 1 14.84 -62.26 -23.18
CA MET A 1 13.73 -61.64 -22.41
C MET A 1 14.00 -60.15 -22.26
N LEU A 2 13.40 -59.35 -23.14
CA LEU A 2 13.27 -57.89 -23.05
C LEU A 2 11.77 -57.58 -23.14
N PHE A 3 11.36 -56.35 -22.80
CA PHE A 3 9.96 -55.95 -22.53
C PHE A 3 9.37 -56.71 -21.32
N PRO A 4 9.32 -56.05 -20.14
CA PRO A 4 8.08 -55.35 -19.80
C PRO A 4 8.27 -54.00 -19.07
N ARG A 5 9.46 -53.39 -19.12
CA ARG A 5 9.78 -52.16 -18.34
C ARG A 5 9.43 -50.83 -19.00
N LEU A 6 9.01 -50.82 -20.27
CA LEU A 6 8.69 -49.61 -21.02
C LEU A 6 7.32 -49.03 -20.63
N SER A 7 6.27 -49.87 -20.62
CA SER A 7 4.88 -49.44 -20.44
C SER A 7 4.60 -48.59 -19.19
N LEU A 8 5.34 -48.76 -18.10
CA LEU A 8 5.12 -47.98 -16.86
C LEU A 8 5.75 -46.58 -16.95
N LEU A 9 6.85 -46.42 -17.68
CA LEU A 9 7.42 -45.11 -18.00
C LEU A 9 6.64 -44.42 -19.13
N ASP A 10 6.25 -45.18 -20.16
CA ASP A 10 5.46 -44.67 -21.27
C ASP A 10 4.08 -44.19 -20.81
N ASN A 11 3.39 -44.96 -19.94
CA ASN A 11 2.14 -44.53 -19.33
C ASN A 11 2.34 -43.31 -18.41
N PHE A 12 3.44 -43.22 -17.67
CA PHE A 12 3.74 -42.04 -16.84
C PHE A 12 3.97 -40.79 -17.70
N LEU A 13 4.77 -40.89 -18.76
CA LEU A 13 5.03 -39.80 -19.71
C LEU A 13 3.77 -39.41 -20.50
N LEU A 14 2.92 -40.38 -20.87
CA LEU A 14 1.64 -40.13 -21.51
C LEU A 14 0.65 -39.44 -20.54
N SER A 15 0.54 -39.91 -19.29
CA SER A 15 -0.29 -39.25 -18.27
C SER A 15 0.22 -37.85 -17.94
N PHE A 16 1.54 -37.65 -17.87
CA PHE A 16 2.16 -36.34 -17.64
C PHE A 16 1.94 -35.40 -18.84
N GLY A 17 2.12 -35.89 -20.07
CA GLY A 17 1.85 -35.13 -21.30
C GLY A 17 0.37 -34.75 -21.43
N ILE A 18 -0.55 -35.66 -21.12
CA ILE A 18 -1.99 -35.37 -21.07
C ILE A 18 -2.30 -34.36 -19.95
N ALA A 19 -1.69 -34.48 -18.76
CA ALA A 19 -1.88 -33.51 -17.68
C ALA A 19 -1.35 -32.11 -18.04
N VAL A 20 -0.20 -32.01 -18.70
CA VAL A 20 0.36 -30.74 -19.19
C VAL A 20 -0.50 -30.14 -20.31
N LEU A 21 -0.96 -30.95 -21.27
CA LEU A 21 -1.87 -30.49 -22.32
C LEU A 21 -3.24 -30.07 -21.76
N PHE A 22 -3.76 -30.78 -20.76
CA PHE A 22 -5.01 -30.41 -20.10
C PHE A 22 -4.85 -29.18 -19.21
N PHE A 23 -3.71 -29.00 -18.54
CA PHE A 23 -3.39 -27.77 -17.80
C PHE A 23 -3.26 -26.58 -18.75
N ALA A 24 -2.55 -26.72 -19.87
CA ALA A 24 -2.47 -25.69 -20.91
C ALA A 24 -3.85 -25.37 -21.51
N LEU A 25 -4.67 -26.38 -21.78
CA LEU A 25 -6.05 -26.20 -22.24
C LEU A 25 -6.91 -25.49 -21.19
N VAL A 26 -6.77 -25.80 -19.90
CA VAL A 26 -7.45 -25.10 -18.81
C VAL A 26 -6.97 -23.67 -18.67
N CYS A 27 -5.67 -23.38 -18.83
CA CYS A 27 -5.14 -22.01 -18.86
C CYS A 27 -5.70 -21.21 -20.04
N VAL A 28 -5.72 -21.78 -21.24
CA VAL A 28 -6.32 -21.16 -22.45
C VAL A 28 -7.83 -20.94 -22.26
N ILE A 29 -8.55 -21.92 -21.71
CA ILE A 29 -9.98 -21.78 -21.37
C ILE A 29 -10.20 -20.70 -20.31
N LEU A 30 -9.31 -20.55 -19.33
CA LEU A 30 -9.37 -19.49 -18.31
C LEU A 30 -9.01 -18.10 -18.86
N GLN A 31 -8.15 -18.00 -19.89
CA GLN A 31 -7.97 -16.75 -20.65
C GLN A 31 -9.23 -16.41 -21.44
N ILE A 32 -9.79 -17.36 -22.19
CA ILE A 32 -11.03 -17.18 -22.96
C ILE A 32 -12.21 -16.78 -22.05
N PHE A 33 -12.37 -17.40 -20.88
CA PHE A 33 -13.37 -17.00 -19.88
C PHE A 33 -13.00 -15.73 -19.08
N GLY A 34 -11.74 -15.30 -19.10
CA GLY A 34 -11.32 -14.00 -18.58
C GLY A 34 -11.73 -12.85 -19.50
N GLU A 35 -11.68 -13.06 -20.81
CA GLU A 35 -12.12 -12.10 -21.84
C GLU A 35 -13.65 -12.10 -22.01
N PHE A 36 -14.33 -13.26 -21.87
CA PHE A 36 -15.79 -13.33 -21.93
C PHE A 36 -16.48 -12.76 -20.68
N ARG A 37 -16.80 -11.46 -20.73
CA ARG A 37 -17.75 -10.76 -19.81
C ARG A 37 -19.18 -11.33 -19.91
N LEU A 38 -19.42 -12.54 -19.40
CA LEU A 38 -20.77 -13.14 -19.29
C LEU A 38 -21.37 -12.91 -17.90
N GLY A 39 -22.44 -12.11 -17.85
CA GLY A 39 -23.03 -11.56 -16.63
C GLY A 39 -23.83 -12.55 -15.75
N PHE A 40 -23.16 -13.55 -15.17
CA PHE A 40 -23.78 -14.38 -14.13
C PHE A 40 -23.93 -13.60 -12.82
N ASN A 41 -25.16 -13.39 -12.38
CA ASN A 41 -25.48 -12.41 -11.35
C ASN A 41 -25.27 -12.98 -9.93
N VAL A 42 -24.05 -12.85 -9.41
CA VAL A 42 -23.61 -13.35 -8.08
C VAL A 42 -24.40 -12.76 -6.89
N ARG A 43 -25.25 -11.74 -7.13
CA ARG A 43 -26.06 -11.01 -6.13
C ARG A 43 -26.91 -11.89 -5.18
N TYR A 44 -27.25 -13.14 -5.53
CA TYR A 44 -28.18 -13.94 -4.72
C TYR A 44 -27.55 -14.69 -3.54
N CYS A 45 -26.26 -15.04 -3.59
CA CYS A 45 -25.63 -15.87 -2.54
C CYS A 45 -25.28 -15.09 -1.25
N PHE A 46 -25.10 -13.78 -1.33
CA PHE A 46 -24.48 -12.99 -0.25
C PHE A 46 -25.47 -12.41 0.79
N LYS A 47 -26.78 -12.64 0.64
CA LYS A 47 -27.81 -11.94 1.43
C LYS A 47 -28.26 -12.62 2.74
N ASN A 48 -27.74 -13.81 3.07
CA ASN A 48 -28.26 -14.61 4.20
C ASN A 48 -27.21 -14.85 5.31
N LYS A 49 -27.52 -14.42 6.54
CA LYS A 49 -26.66 -14.54 7.72
C LYS A 49 -26.36 -16.00 8.10
N GLU A 50 -27.26 -16.93 7.77
CA GLU A 50 -27.10 -18.36 8.04
C GLU A 50 -25.96 -19.02 7.23
N LEU A 51 -25.56 -18.45 6.09
CA LEU A 51 -24.45 -18.98 5.29
C LEU A 51 -23.08 -18.90 5.99
N ARG A 52 -22.92 -18.04 7.01
CA ARG A 52 -21.73 -18.08 7.88
C ARG A 52 -21.64 -19.39 8.69
N LYS A 53 -22.77 -19.99 9.06
CA LYS A 53 -22.79 -21.30 9.73
C LYS A 53 -22.40 -22.46 8.80
N LEU A 54 -22.31 -22.23 7.48
CA LEU A 54 -21.85 -23.22 6.51
C LEU A 54 -20.33 -23.21 6.28
N GLN A 55 -19.59 -22.19 6.75
CA GLN A 55 -18.12 -22.14 6.60
C GLN A 55 -17.41 -23.25 7.38
N ILE A 56 -17.79 -23.49 8.64
CA ILE A 56 -17.24 -24.59 9.44
C ILE A 56 -17.59 -25.96 8.83
N PRO A 57 -18.86 -26.26 8.47
CA PRO A 57 -19.22 -27.42 7.66
C PRO A 57 -18.43 -27.56 6.36
N TYR A 58 -18.07 -26.47 5.66
CA TYR A 58 -17.32 -26.57 4.39
C TYR A 58 -15.84 -26.93 4.63
N PHE A 59 -15.19 -26.34 5.63
CA PHE A 59 -13.84 -26.76 6.03
C PHE A 59 -13.84 -28.20 6.58
N VAL A 60 -14.84 -28.55 7.39
CA VAL A 60 -15.07 -29.93 7.85
C VAL A 60 -15.32 -30.87 6.66
N CYS A 61 -16.07 -30.49 5.64
CA CYS A 61 -16.26 -31.28 4.42
C CYS A 61 -14.97 -31.42 3.60
N LEU A 62 -14.11 -30.41 3.52
CA LEU A 62 -12.82 -30.51 2.84
C LEU A 62 -11.87 -31.45 3.61
N VAL A 63 -11.80 -31.31 4.93
CA VAL A 63 -11.01 -32.18 5.82
C VAL A 63 -11.57 -33.61 5.84
N LEU A 64 -12.88 -33.78 5.87
CA LEU A 64 -13.53 -35.10 5.76
C LEU A 64 -13.34 -35.71 4.37
N ALA A 65 -13.37 -34.92 3.29
CA ALA A 65 -13.06 -35.41 1.95
C ALA A 65 -11.60 -35.88 1.87
N LEU A 66 -10.66 -35.12 2.40
CA LEU A 66 -9.25 -35.53 2.52
C LEU A 66 -9.09 -36.79 3.38
N ILE A 67 -9.78 -36.89 4.53
CA ILE A 67 -9.76 -38.07 5.39
C ILE A 67 -10.41 -39.28 4.70
N PHE A 68 -11.54 -39.11 4.00
CA PHE A 68 -12.17 -40.19 3.22
C PHE A 68 -11.27 -40.63 2.07
N THR A 69 -10.63 -39.70 1.34
CA THR A 69 -9.63 -40.04 0.32
C THR A 69 -8.47 -40.80 0.95
N LEU A 70 -7.97 -40.39 2.13
CA LEU A 70 -6.88 -41.07 2.83
C LEU A 70 -7.28 -42.48 3.28
N LEU A 71 -8.45 -42.65 3.90
CA LEU A 71 -9.00 -43.94 4.33
C LEU A 71 -9.28 -44.85 3.14
N PHE A 72 -9.83 -44.30 2.04
CA PHE A 72 -10.06 -45.02 0.79
C PHE A 72 -8.74 -45.45 0.14
N PHE A 73 -7.70 -44.60 0.13
CA PHE A 73 -6.35 -45.01 -0.30
C PHE A 73 -5.73 -46.09 0.60
N ILE A 74 -5.93 -46.03 1.91
CA ILE A 74 -5.50 -47.08 2.84
C ILE A 74 -6.22 -48.41 2.53
N GLN A 75 -7.53 -48.35 2.29
CA GLN A 75 -8.37 -49.52 2.02
C GLN A 75 -8.16 -50.09 0.60
N LEU A 76 -7.84 -49.25 -0.39
CA LEU A 76 -7.37 -49.64 -1.72
C LEU A 76 -5.96 -50.24 -1.65
N SER A 77 -5.06 -49.71 -0.82
CA SER A 77 -3.75 -50.33 -0.62
C SER A 77 -3.86 -51.74 -0.01
N ALA A 78 -4.96 -52.05 0.68
CA ALA A 78 -5.20 -53.38 1.24
C ALA A 78 -5.75 -54.39 0.22
N ASN A 79 -6.38 -53.95 -0.87
CA ASN A 79 -6.99 -54.79 -1.90
C ASN A 79 -6.33 -54.56 -3.27
N ASP A 80 -5.51 -55.51 -3.73
CA ASP A 80 -4.62 -55.36 -4.89
C ASP A 80 -5.33 -55.37 -6.28
N LYS A 81 -6.33 -54.51 -6.49
CA LYS A 81 -7.03 -54.28 -7.77
C LYS A 81 -7.42 -52.80 -7.96
N LEU A 82 -6.98 -52.20 -9.06
CA LEU A 82 -7.43 -50.88 -9.52
C LEU A 82 -7.33 -50.77 -11.05
N ASP A 83 -8.27 -50.07 -11.66
CA ASP A 83 -8.38 -49.83 -13.11
C ASP A 83 -8.03 -48.36 -13.43
N PRO A 84 -7.31 -48.06 -14.54
CA PRO A 84 -6.91 -46.70 -14.90
C PRO A 84 -8.06 -45.68 -14.98
N ILE A 85 -9.32 -46.09 -15.23
CA ILE A 85 -10.48 -45.18 -15.25
C ILE A 85 -10.68 -44.51 -13.88
N SER A 86 -10.42 -45.21 -12.78
CA SER A 86 -10.57 -44.66 -11.43
C SER A 86 -9.55 -43.57 -11.12
N SER A 87 -8.31 -43.69 -11.60
CA SER A 87 -7.26 -42.68 -11.40
C SER A 87 -7.60 -41.33 -12.05
N THR A 88 -8.22 -41.33 -13.22
CA THR A 88 -8.63 -40.08 -13.91
C THR A 88 -9.73 -39.37 -13.13
N PHE A 89 -10.67 -40.11 -12.55
CA PHE A 89 -11.75 -39.57 -11.71
C PHE A 89 -11.20 -38.99 -10.39
N ILE A 90 -10.20 -39.63 -9.79
CA ILE A 90 -9.48 -39.12 -8.61
C ILE A 90 -8.76 -37.80 -8.93
N LEU A 91 -8.12 -37.68 -10.09
CA LEU A 91 -7.43 -36.45 -10.48
C LEU A 91 -8.41 -35.27 -10.64
N ALA A 92 -9.57 -35.50 -11.26
CA ALA A 92 -10.62 -34.50 -11.36
C ALA A 92 -11.14 -34.03 -9.98
N ILE A 93 -11.35 -34.97 -9.05
CA ILE A 93 -11.79 -34.68 -7.67
C ILE A 93 -10.72 -33.91 -6.86
N LEU A 94 -9.43 -34.04 -7.19
CA LEU A 94 -8.36 -33.27 -6.55
C LEU A 94 -8.18 -31.86 -7.15
N ILE A 95 -8.48 -31.67 -8.44
CA ILE A 95 -8.36 -30.37 -9.12
C ILE A 95 -9.57 -29.47 -8.85
N PHE A 96 -10.78 -30.02 -8.73
CA PHE A 96 -12.01 -29.23 -8.55
C PHE A 96 -12.03 -28.36 -7.27
N PRO A 97 -11.53 -28.83 -6.10
CA PRO A 97 -11.37 -27.98 -4.92
C PRO A 97 -10.24 -26.95 -5.06
N PHE A 98 -9.21 -27.22 -5.88
CA PHE A 98 -8.07 -26.33 -6.06
C PHE A 98 -8.47 -25.04 -6.78
N THR A 99 -9.19 -25.15 -7.91
CA THR A 99 -9.72 -23.99 -8.64
C THR A 99 -10.71 -23.18 -7.79
N ILE A 100 -11.60 -23.85 -7.05
CA ILE A 100 -12.55 -23.22 -6.11
C ILE A 100 -11.80 -22.49 -4.99
N THR A 101 -10.77 -23.10 -4.39
CA THR A 101 -10.02 -22.48 -3.28
C THR A 101 -9.30 -21.22 -3.71
N CYS A 102 -8.70 -21.19 -4.90
CA CYS A 102 -8.11 -19.97 -5.47
C CYS A 102 -9.17 -18.87 -5.68
N PHE A 103 -10.35 -19.23 -6.20
CA PHE A 103 -11.46 -18.29 -6.42
C PHE A 103 -11.99 -17.68 -5.11
N PHE A 104 -12.11 -18.49 -4.05
CA PHE A 104 -12.60 -18.04 -2.74
C PHE A 104 -11.52 -17.41 -1.84
N LYS A 105 -10.20 -17.66 -2.05
CA LYS A 105 -9.14 -16.90 -1.34
C LYS A 105 -9.21 -15.40 -1.69
N LYS A 106 -9.52 -15.08 -2.96
CA LYS A 106 -9.81 -13.70 -3.44
C LYS A 106 -11.06 -13.08 -2.79
N SER A 107 -11.94 -13.89 -2.18
CA SER A 107 -13.10 -13.43 -1.41
C SER A 107 -12.82 -13.30 0.09
N LEU A 108 -12.07 -14.24 0.70
CA LEU A 108 -11.69 -14.18 2.11
C LEU A 108 -10.73 -13.02 2.42
N TYR A 109 -9.91 -12.64 1.44
CA TYR A 109 -9.09 -11.44 1.47
C TYR A 109 -9.89 -10.16 1.79
N ARG A 110 -11.17 -10.11 1.42
CA ARG A 110 -12.04 -8.93 1.53
C ARG A 110 -12.61 -8.66 2.93
N GLU A 111 -12.56 -9.63 3.85
CA GLU A 111 -13.11 -9.47 5.21
C GLU A 111 -12.03 -9.31 6.30
N ASN A 112 -10.80 -9.76 6.06
CA ASN A 112 -9.81 -9.93 7.15
C ASN A 112 -8.85 -8.73 7.34
N LEU A 113 -8.71 -7.86 6.32
CA LEU A 113 -7.90 -6.64 6.41
C LEU A 113 -8.48 -5.64 7.42
N THR A 114 -9.80 -5.46 7.40
CA THR A 114 -10.56 -4.45 8.18
C THR A 114 -10.44 -4.60 9.71
N GLN A 115 -9.98 -5.75 10.23
CA GLN A 115 -9.99 -6.02 11.68
C GLN A 115 -8.62 -6.21 12.33
N ASN A 116 -7.56 -6.53 11.58
CA ASN A 116 -6.30 -6.99 12.18
C ASN A 116 -5.14 -5.99 12.09
N TYR A 117 -5.07 -5.20 11.02
CA TYR A 117 -3.92 -4.33 10.73
C TYR A 117 -4.04 -2.89 11.29
N PHE A 118 -5.25 -2.47 11.72
CA PHE A 118 -5.48 -1.12 12.23
C PHE A 118 -5.53 -1.10 13.76
N LYS A 119 -4.38 -0.85 14.39
CA LYS A 119 -4.25 -0.62 15.84
C LYS A 119 -3.52 0.69 16.11
N SER A 120 -4.29 1.74 16.41
CA SER A 120 -3.74 2.96 16.99
C SER A 120 -3.14 2.67 18.38
N SER A 121 -1.87 3.00 18.59
CA SER A 121 -1.26 3.01 19.93
C SER A 121 -1.87 4.11 20.78
N SER A 122 -2.57 3.74 21.84
CA SER A 122 -3.13 4.69 22.81
C SER A 122 -2.06 5.15 23.81
N LEU A 123 -1.61 6.40 23.69
CA LEU A 123 -0.95 7.15 24.77
C LEU A 123 -1.92 8.21 25.31
N SER A 124 -1.71 8.62 26.56
CA SER A 124 -2.74 9.20 27.43
C SER A 124 -3.27 10.57 27.01
N GLU A 125 -4.56 10.66 26.72
CA GLU A 125 -5.30 11.93 26.71
C GLU A 125 -5.62 12.37 28.16
N SER A 126 -5.02 13.48 28.62
CA SER A 126 -5.41 14.16 29.85
C SER A 126 -6.50 15.18 29.56
N SER A 127 -7.72 14.95 30.08
CA SER A 127 -8.86 15.81 29.79
C SER A 127 -8.83 17.15 30.56
N SER A 128 -8.88 18.26 29.81
CA SER A 128 -9.13 19.60 30.36
C SER A 128 -10.37 20.22 29.70
N ASN A 129 -11.48 20.26 30.43
CA ASN A 129 -12.71 20.92 29.99
C ASN A 129 -12.64 22.43 30.26
N THR A 130 -12.86 23.25 29.24
CA THR A 130 -13.18 24.68 29.39
C THR A 130 -14.48 25.01 28.67
N SER A 131 -15.47 25.46 29.43
CA SER A 131 -16.80 25.82 28.94
C SER A 131 -16.87 27.26 28.41
N ALA A 132 -17.60 27.48 27.32
CA ALA A 132 -18.08 28.79 26.88
C ALA A 132 -19.61 28.72 26.60
N SER A 133 -20.32 29.85 26.67
CA SER A 133 -21.79 29.86 26.85
C SER A 133 -22.54 31.00 26.15
N SER A 134 -23.65 30.68 25.46
CA SER A 134 -24.68 31.64 24.98
C SER A 134 -25.94 30.90 24.46
N SER A 135 -27.04 31.60 24.14
CA SER A 135 -28.06 32.05 25.11
C SER A 135 -29.26 32.71 24.39
N GLY A 136 -30.48 32.24 24.65
CA GLY A 136 -31.75 32.76 24.08
C GLY A 136 -32.25 31.90 22.91
N GLU A 137 -33.42 31.25 22.91
CA GLU A 137 -34.81 31.59 23.29
C GLU A 137 -35.70 32.15 22.16
N SER A 138 -36.36 31.24 21.41
CA SER A 138 -37.81 31.26 21.08
C SER A 138 -38.13 30.00 20.25
N LYS A 139 -38.91 28.99 20.67
CA LYS A 139 -40.34 28.89 21.06
C LYS A 139 -41.35 28.86 19.92
N ASP A 140 -42.36 28.01 20.15
CA ASP A 140 -43.66 27.84 19.46
C ASP A 140 -43.63 27.29 18.02
N GLU A 141 -44.52 26.39 17.59
CA GLU A 141 -45.50 25.54 18.31
C GLU A 141 -45.87 24.30 17.42
N LYS A 142 -46.30 23.18 18.06
CA LYS A 142 -47.30 22.15 17.62
C LYS A 142 -47.27 21.58 16.18
N GLU A 143 -47.54 20.30 15.88
CA GLU A 143 -47.94 19.08 16.61
C GLU A 143 -47.67 17.88 15.63
N ASN A 144 -47.86 16.57 15.87
CA ASN A 144 -48.64 15.85 16.88
C ASN A 144 -48.15 14.39 17.12
N GLU A 145 -48.93 13.67 17.94
CA GLU A 145 -49.24 12.22 17.97
C GLU A 145 -48.81 11.28 16.80
N LYS A 146 -48.60 9.95 16.99
CA LYS A 146 -49.17 9.05 18.02
C LYS A 146 -48.37 7.74 18.25
N ASN A 147 -48.17 7.38 19.53
CA ASN A 147 -48.20 6.04 20.19
C ASN A 147 -47.47 4.77 19.63
N ALA A 148 -47.06 3.78 20.45
CA ALA A 148 -46.74 3.70 21.90
C ALA A 148 -46.23 2.29 22.32
N SER A 149 -45.33 2.20 23.32
CA SER A 149 -45.01 1.02 24.18
C SER A 149 -44.31 -0.18 23.47
N LYS A 150 -43.56 -1.10 24.11
CA LYS A 150 -43.32 -1.55 25.52
C LYS A 150 -41.82 -1.90 25.70
N SER A 151 -41.20 -2.13 26.88
CA SER A 151 -41.62 -2.11 28.31
C SER A 151 -40.37 -1.93 29.22
N GLN A 152 -40.59 -1.63 30.51
CA GLN A 152 -39.56 -1.28 31.50
C GLN A 152 -38.96 -2.49 32.26
N SER A 153 -37.94 -2.17 33.08
CA SER A 153 -37.36 -2.85 34.28
C SER A 153 -35.86 -3.13 34.11
N GLN A 154 -35.01 -2.95 35.14
CA GLN A 154 -35.27 -2.86 36.59
C GLN A 154 -34.35 -1.80 37.28
N GLN A 155 -34.79 -1.27 38.43
CA GLN A 155 -33.97 -0.47 39.37
C GLN A 155 -33.42 -1.44 40.47
N GLN A 156 -32.65 -1.11 41.52
CA GLN A 156 -32.29 0.14 42.23
C GLN A 156 -31.16 -0.13 43.28
N LEU A 157 -30.70 0.90 44.02
CA LEU A 157 -29.96 0.85 45.33
C LEU A 157 -28.44 0.47 45.25
N THR A 158 -27.51 0.98 46.07
CA THR A 158 -27.57 1.95 47.20
C THR A 158 -26.25 2.72 47.38
N ASN A 159 -26.28 3.88 48.05
CA ASN A 159 -25.09 4.67 48.47
C ASN A 159 -24.97 4.72 50.01
N LYS A 160 -23.73 4.62 50.56
CA LYS A 160 -23.19 5.09 51.87
C LYS A 160 -21.95 4.24 52.26
N SER A 161 -20.96 4.67 53.05
CA SER A 161 -20.49 6.01 53.49
C SER A 161 -19.27 5.87 54.43
N LEU A 162 -18.48 6.95 54.60
CA LEU A 162 -17.43 7.15 55.63
C LEU A 162 -16.20 6.23 55.53
N ALA A 163 -15.00 6.54 56.03
CA ALA A 163 -14.24 7.76 56.37
C ALA A 163 -13.00 7.27 57.17
N ASP A 164 -11.98 8.12 57.28
CA ASP A 164 -10.92 8.14 58.31
C ASP A 164 -10.00 6.92 58.51
N ARG A 165 -8.72 7.09 58.11
CA ARG A 165 -7.60 6.91 59.05
C ARG A 165 -6.32 7.62 58.59
N ASP A 166 -5.61 8.21 59.55
CA ASP A 166 -4.51 9.16 59.36
C ASP A 166 -3.10 8.54 59.55
N GLU A 167 -2.09 9.37 59.22
CA GLU A 167 -0.68 9.30 59.68
C GLU A 167 0.17 8.10 59.17
N GLU A 168 1.50 8.18 59.02
CA GLU A 168 2.50 9.07 59.66
C GLU A 168 3.48 9.79 58.68
N GLU A 169 4.16 10.80 59.25
CA GLU A 169 5.50 11.37 58.94
C GLU A 169 5.87 11.93 57.54
N LYS A 170 6.01 13.27 57.53
CA LYS A 170 7.10 14.00 56.85
C LYS A 170 8.42 13.70 57.60
N GLU A 171 9.63 13.93 57.10
CA GLU A 171 10.30 15.18 56.69
C GLU A 171 11.71 14.78 56.12
N ASN A 172 12.57 15.61 55.51
CA ASN A 172 12.74 17.06 55.59
C ASN A 172 13.27 17.67 54.26
N LYS A 173 13.66 18.95 54.29
CA LYS A 173 13.82 19.83 53.12
C LYS A 173 15.20 20.52 53.01
N ASN A 174 15.49 21.02 51.80
CA ASN A 174 16.40 22.15 51.49
C ASN A 174 17.92 21.92 51.77
N GLU A 175 18.90 22.70 51.29
CA GLU A 175 18.92 23.94 50.48
C GLU A 175 20.23 24.06 49.64
N GLU A 176 20.10 24.56 48.40
CA GLU A 176 20.92 25.58 47.68
C GLU A 176 22.49 25.66 47.57
N ASN A 177 22.90 26.01 46.34
CA ASN A 177 23.94 26.97 45.88
C ASN A 177 25.44 26.59 45.66
N ASP A 178 25.83 26.76 44.37
CA ASP A 178 26.95 27.55 43.81
C ASP A 178 28.37 27.02 43.48
N GLU A 179 28.74 27.35 42.23
CA GLU A 179 30.03 27.69 41.61
C GLU A 179 31.23 26.70 41.43
N ASN A 180 31.42 26.36 40.14
CA ASN A 180 32.65 26.53 39.33
C ASN A 180 33.79 25.48 39.24
N ASP A 181 34.41 25.55 38.05
CA ASP A 181 35.70 25.04 37.54
C ASP A 181 35.99 23.53 37.32
N ASN A 182 35.91 23.16 36.04
CA ASN A 182 36.94 22.53 35.20
C ASN A 182 37.78 21.29 35.62
N SER A 183 38.04 20.48 34.58
CA SER A 183 39.02 19.39 34.47
C SER A 183 38.71 18.07 35.17
N THR A 184 38.46 17.01 34.37
CA THR A 184 39.37 15.85 34.20
C THR A 184 38.86 14.91 33.08
N ASN A 185 39.14 15.25 31.81
CA ASN A 185 38.99 14.30 30.70
C ASN A 185 40.29 13.48 30.57
N SER A 186 40.46 12.44 31.40
CA SER A 186 41.66 11.57 31.34
C SER A 186 41.52 10.14 31.88
N GLU A 187 40.43 9.75 32.55
CA GLU A 187 40.33 8.40 33.15
C GLU A 187 39.57 7.37 32.30
N MET A 188 38.71 7.79 31.36
CA MET A 188 37.85 6.87 30.60
C MET A 188 38.62 6.06 29.53
N ASP A 189 39.63 6.65 28.89
CA ASP A 189 40.45 5.95 27.89
C ASP A 189 41.32 4.83 28.51
N LEU A 190 41.64 4.95 29.81
CA LEU A 190 42.45 3.97 30.54
C LEU A 190 41.69 2.70 30.93
N GLU A 191 40.37 2.60 30.71
CA GLU A 191 39.63 1.33 30.85
C GLU A 191 39.45 0.58 29.51
N LEU A 192 39.29 1.29 28.40
CA LEU A 192 39.07 0.70 27.08
C LEU A 192 40.23 -0.22 26.64
N ASP A 193 41.47 0.22 26.80
CA ASP A 193 42.67 -0.57 26.50
C ASP A 193 42.78 -1.86 27.35
N LYS A 194 42.30 -1.82 28.60
CA LYS A 194 42.29 -2.98 29.51
C LYS A 194 41.26 -4.04 29.08
N LEU A 195 40.18 -3.64 28.39
CA LEU A 195 39.17 -4.53 27.82
C LEU A 195 39.64 -5.20 26.51
N GLU A 196 40.31 -4.45 25.64
CA GLU A 196 40.98 -4.94 24.42
C GLU A 196 41.98 -6.08 24.73
N ALA A 197 42.84 -5.88 25.74
CA ALA A 197 43.83 -6.87 26.18
C ALA A 197 43.20 -8.19 26.69
N LYS A 198 42.05 -8.10 27.39
CA LYS A 198 41.29 -9.29 27.83
C LYS A 198 40.70 -10.07 26.64
N LYS A 199 40.16 -9.40 25.62
CA LYS A 199 39.61 -10.05 24.42
C LYS A 199 40.65 -10.88 23.67
N LYS A 200 41.84 -10.32 23.39
CA LYS A 200 42.93 -10.99 22.64
C LYS A 200 43.54 -12.20 23.36
N THR A 201 43.34 -12.33 24.67
CA THR A 201 43.88 -13.45 25.47
C THR A 201 42.99 -14.71 25.41
N ASN A 202 41.66 -14.56 25.45
CA ASN A 202 40.72 -15.70 25.47
C ASN A 202 40.70 -16.53 24.16
N THR A 203 40.97 -15.91 23.02
CA THR A 203 41.01 -16.58 21.69
C THR A 203 42.17 -17.57 21.56
N LYS A 204 43.34 -17.28 22.16
CA LYS A 204 44.51 -18.17 22.14
C LYS A 204 44.29 -19.43 23.01
N THR A 205 43.62 -19.29 24.15
CA THR A 205 43.36 -20.40 25.09
C THR A 205 42.40 -21.44 24.50
N ASN A 206 41.28 -21.01 23.92
CA ASN A 206 40.30 -21.91 23.30
C ASN A 206 40.88 -22.73 22.14
N THR A 207 41.80 -22.14 21.36
CA THR A 207 42.44 -22.82 20.22
C THR A 207 43.42 -23.91 20.67
N LYS A 208 44.16 -23.71 21.77
CA LYS A 208 44.97 -24.77 22.39
C LYS A 208 44.10 -25.92 22.92
N LEU A 209 42.96 -25.61 23.56
CA LEU A 209 42.06 -26.63 24.12
C LEU A 209 41.44 -27.53 23.03
N LYS A 210 41.01 -26.94 21.90
CA LYS A 210 40.51 -27.69 20.73
C LYS A 210 41.58 -28.58 20.09
N LYS A 211 42.85 -28.13 19.98
CA LYS A 211 43.94 -28.99 19.50
C LYS A 211 44.25 -30.16 20.44
N LYS A 212 44.25 -29.97 21.78
CA LYS A 212 44.49 -31.06 22.74
C LYS A 212 43.41 -32.15 22.68
N LYS A 213 42.12 -31.77 22.65
CA LYS A 213 41.01 -32.75 22.48
C LYS A 213 41.08 -33.53 21.15
N ARG A 214 41.57 -32.92 20.07
CA ARG A 214 41.71 -33.60 18.76
C ARG A 214 42.88 -34.60 18.74
N LYS A 215 44.01 -34.33 19.41
CA LYS A 215 45.15 -35.26 19.46
C LYS A 215 44.84 -36.52 20.27
N ASN A 216 44.23 -36.38 21.45
CA ASN A 216 43.83 -37.52 22.28
C ASN A 216 42.81 -38.45 21.57
N LYS A 217 41.93 -37.91 20.72
CA LYS A 217 40.95 -38.72 19.97
C LYS A 217 41.58 -39.51 18.81
N ILE A 218 42.77 -39.13 18.35
CA ILE A 218 43.53 -39.87 17.32
C ILE A 218 44.28 -41.04 17.98
N GLN A 219 44.99 -40.82 19.09
CA GLN A 219 45.64 -41.92 19.83
C GLN A 219 44.64 -42.99 20.32
N ALA A 220 43.41 -42.60 20.66
CA ALA A 220 42.34 -43.55 21.02
C ALA A 220 41.76 -44.34 19.82
N LEU A 221 42.02 -43.92 18.58
CA LEU A 221 41.69 -44.67 17.36
C LEU A 221 42.85 -45.58 16.93
N GLU A 222 44.09 -45.12 17.08
CA GLU A 222 45.30 -45.90 16.81
C GLU A 222 45.44 -47.09 17.77
N ALA A 223 45.14 -46.90 19.07
CA ALA A 223 45.16 -47.97 20.09
C ALA A 223 44.09 -49.07 19.91
N ASN A 224 43.14 -48.93 18.98
CA ASN A 224 42.14 -49.95 18.65
C ASN A 224 42.43 -50.69 17.33
N LEU A 225 43.60 -50.48 16.73
CA LEU A 225 44.01 -51.10 15.44
C LEU A 225 45.08 -52.19 15.57
N ASP A 226 45.61 -52.43 16.78
CA ASP A 226 46.79 -53.29 17.02
C ASP A 226 46.51 -54.53 17.90
N LEU A 227 45.24 -54.96 17.99
CA LEU A 227 44.81 -56.20 18.65
C LEU A 227 44.12 -57.13 17.64
N GLY A 228 44.87 -57.59 16.64
CA GLY A 228 44.33 -58.35 15.50
C GLY A 228 45.28 -59.32 14.81
N GLN A 229 46.46 -59.62 15.37
CA GLN A 229 47.41 -60.55 14.75
C GLN A 229 48.04 -61.53 15.77
N LYS A 230 47.50 -62.74 15.79
CA LYS A 230 48.21 -63.95 16.24
C LYS A 230 47.67 -65.14 15.46
N GLU A 231 48.55 -65.84 14.76
CA GLU A 231 48.19 -66.94 13.88
C GLU A 231 47.93 -68.22 14.69
N ILE A 232 46.87 -68.95 14.33
CA ILE A 232 46.78 -70.40 14.49
C ILE A 232 46.25 -70.94 13.15
N ASP A 233 46.97 -71.90 12.60
CA ASP A 233 46.73 -72.45 11.26
C ASP A 233 45.71 -73.61 11.32
N VAL A 234 44.58 -73.45 10.62
CA VAL A 234 43.64 -74.52 10.28
C VAL A 234 43.05 -74.22 8.90
N GLN A 235 43.12 -75.21 8.00
CA GLN A 235 42.49 -75.16 6.69
C GLN A 235 40.97 -75.27 6.83
N ASP A 236 40.18 -74.32 6.30
CA ASP A 236 39.66 -74.44 4.92
C ASP A 236 38.77 -73.26 4.44
N GLU A 237 38.66 -73.15 3.12
CA GLU A 237 37.69 -72.38 2.32
C GLU A 237 37.49 -70.83 2.43
N LYS A 238 37.20 -70.24 1.25
CA LYS A 238 36.41 -69.00 1.01
C LYS A 238 36.97 -67.62 1.46
N LYS A 239 38.01 -67.17 0.74
CA LYS A 239 38.30 -65.73 0.55
C LYS A 239 37.10 -64.97 -0.06
N VAL A 240 36.31 -64.29 0.76
CA VAL A 240 35.29 -63.31 0.31
C VAL A 240 35.93 -61.91 0.30
N SER A 241 35.97 -61.24 -0.86
CA SER A 241 36.70 -59.98 -0.97
C SER A 241 36.01 -58.81 -0.26
N LYS A 242 36.78 -57.77 0.11
CA LYS A 242 36.24 -56.53 0.70
C LYS A 242 35.15 -55.89 -0.18
N ASN A 243 35.27 -56.02 -1.52
CA ASN A 243 34.25 -55.60 -2.48
C ASN A 243 33.00 -56.50 -2.50
N GLN A 244 33.12 -57.80 -2.23
CA GLN A 244 31.94 -58.67 -2.02
C GLN A 244 31.25 -58.37 -0.69
N LEU A 245 31.99 -58.03 0.37
CA LEU A 245 31.42 -57.54 1.63
C LEU A 245 30.71 -56.20 1.45
N LEU A 246 31.31 -55.24 0.73
CA LEU A 246 30.66 -53.96 0.42
C LEU A 246 29.41 -54.15 -0.46
N LYS A 247 29.47 -55.02 -1.48
CA LYS A 247 28.30 -55.39 -2.29
C LYS A 247 27.23 -56.14 -1.50
N LYS A 248 27.60 -57.00 -0.53
CA LYS A 248 26.65 -57.62 0.42
C LYS A 248 26.02 -56.57 1.34
N ALA A 249 26.81 -55.65 1.90
CA ALA A 249 26.28 -54.58 2.75
C ALA A 249 25.34 -53.65 1.97
N LEU A 250 25.70 -53.27 0.73
CA LEU A 250 24.83 -52.48 -0.14
C LEU A 250 23.58 -53.27 -0.57
N SER A 251 23.67 -54.58 -0.80
CA SER A 251 22.49 -55.41 -1.13
C SER A 251 21.61 -55.71 0.07
N LEU A 252 22.16 -55.77 1.29
CA LEU A 252 21.42 -55.81 2.55
C LEU A 252 20.76 -54.46 2.85
N TRP A 253 21.45 -53.34 2.62
CA TRP A 253 20.86 -52.01 2.73
C TRP A 253 19.75 -51.81 1.70
N LEU A 254 19.97 -52.19 0.43
CA LEU A 254 18.94 -52.16 -0.62
C LEU A 254 17.78 -53.12 -0.33
N LYS A 255 18.03 -54.33 0.18
CA LYS A 255 16.95 -55.24 0.62
C LYS A 255 16.18 -54.68 1.81
N ASN A 256 16.85 -54.19 2.84
CA ASN A 256 16.20 -53.59 4.01
C ASN A 256 15.43 -52.32 3.61
N PHE A 257 15.96 -51.51 2.68
CA PHE A 257 15.28 -50.36 2.09
C PHE A 257 14.08 -50.78 1.24
N GLN A 258 14.18 -51.85 0.45
CA GLN A 258 13.03 -52.44 -0.25
C GLN A 258 11.98 -53.00 0.74
N THR A 259 12.38 -53.64 1.83
CA THR A 259 11.47 -54.16 2.87
C THR A 259 10.82 -53.05 3.70
N PHE A 260 11.55 -51.96 3.94
CA PHE A 260 11.07 -50.72 4.56
C PHE A 260 10.04 -50.03 3.65
N MET A 261 10.39 -49.83 2.37
CA MET A 261 9.49 -49.30 1.33
C MET A 261 8.33 -50.24 0.99
N SER A 262 8.44 -51.55 1.20
CA SER A 262 7.33 -52.50 1.00
C SER A 262 6.33 -52.51 2.16
N GLN A 263 6.59 -51.80 3.26
CA GLN A 263 5.57 -51.55 4.27
C GLN A 263 4.53 -50.62 3.66
N LYS A 264 3.37 -51.17 3.23
CA LYS A 264 2.25 -50.41 2.64
C LYS A 264 1.87 -49.17 3.48
N ARG A 265 2.04 -49.23 4.81
CA ARG A 265 1.88 -48.10 5.75
C ARG A 265 2.90 -46.95 5.53
N LEU A 266 4.18 -47.24 5.29
CA LEU A 266 5.19 -46.21 5.04
C LEU A 266 4.93 -45.50 3.71
N VAL A 267 4.57 -46.25 2.66
CA VAL A 267 4.15 -45.65 1.37
C VAL A 267 2.93 -44.75 1.58
N GLY A 268 1.93 -45.20 2.34
CA GLY A 268 0.79 -44.37 2.72
C GLY A 268 1.18 -43.08 3.45
N ILE A 269 2.10 -43.14 4.41
CA ILE A 269 2.60 -41.97 5.15
C ILE A 269 3.39 -41.01 4.24
N VAL A 270 4.28 -41.52 3.39
CA VAL A 270 5.04 -40.68 2.45
C VAL A 270 4.12 -40.02 1.43
N THR A 271 3.15 -40.76 0.88
CA THR A 271 2.12 -40.19 -0.01
C THR A 271 1.27 -39.14 0.72
N ALA A 272 0.86 -39.39 1.97
CA ALA A 272 0.10 -38.43 2.76
C ALA A 272 0.89 -37.13 3.01
N ILE A 273 2.18 -37.23 3.33
CA ILE A 273 3.08 -36.08 3.50
C ILE A 273 3.26 -35.34 2.17
N LEU A 274 3.46 -36.04 1.05
CA LEU A 274 3.58 -35.42 -0.26
C LEU A 274 2.29 -34.71 -0.70
N CYS A 275 1.12 -35.32 -0.49
CA CYS A 275 -0.17 -34.66 -0.72
C CYS A 275 -0.34 -33.41 0.16
N LEU A 276 -0.01 -33.51 1.45
CA LEU A 276 -0.07 -32.37 2.38
C LEU A 276 0.87 -31.23 1.93
N LEU A 277 2.10 -31.54 1.51
CA LEU A 277 3.04 -30.56 0.98
C LEU A 277 2.54 -29.94 -0.34
N VAL A 278 1.98 -30.74 -1.26
CA VAL A 278 1.37 -30.24 -2.51
C VAL A 278 0.17 -29.33 -2.24
N CYS A 279 -0.58 -29.52 -1.15
CA CYS A 279 -1.64 -28.60 -0.75
C CYS A 279 -1.11 -27.34 -0.03
N LEU A 280 -0.15 -27.48 0.90
CA LEU A 280 0.30 -26.36 1.74
C LEU A 280 1.31 -25.43 1.04
N ILE A 281 2.21 -25.96 0.21
CA ILE A 281 3.25 -25.15 -0.46
C ILE A 281 2.62 -24.05 -1.34
N PRO A 282 1.62 -24.31 -2.20
CA PRO A 282 0.96 -23.24 -2.96
C PRO A 282 0.24 -22.22 -2.08
N ILE A 283 -0.37 -22.64 -0.96
CA ILE A 283 -1.07 -21.72 -0.04
C ILE A 283 -0.11 -20.72 0.59
N TYR A 284 1.08 -21.20 1.01
CA TYR A 284 2.17 -20.40 1.56
C TYR A 284 2.86 -19.54 0.50
N LEU A 285 3.21 -20.11 -0.67
CA LEU A 285 3.82 -19.35 -1.77
C LEU A 285 2.92 -18.21 -2.26
N MET A 286 1.59 -18.35 -2.12
CA MET A 286 0.57 -17.33 -2.39
C MET A 286 0.10 -16.58 -1.13
N GLU A 287 0.94 -16.48 -0.08
CA GLU A 287 0.69 -15.60 1.08
C GLU A 287 0.90 -14.14 0.68
N ASP A 288 -0.08 -13.28 1.00
CA ASP A 288 -0.05 -11.83 0.83
C ASP A 288 0.42 -11.38 -0.57
N LEU A 289 -0.30 -11.87 -1.56
CA LEU A 289 -0.09 -11.60 -2.98
C LEU A 289 -0.38 -10.13 -3.32
N CYS A 290 0.67 -9.41 -3.71
CA CYS A 290 0.53 -8.32 -4.66
C CYS A 290 0.42 -8.94 -6.06
N LEU A 291 -0.66 -8.62 -6.77
CA LEU A 291 -0.81 -8.94 -8.18
C LEU A 291 -0.98 -7.62 -8.91
N ASP A 292 0.03 -7.23 -9.66
CA ASP A 292 -0.02 -6.11 -10.59
C ASP A 292 -0.31 -6.69 -12.00
N PRO A 293 -1.48 -6.38 -12.59
CA PRO A 293 -1.86 -6.86 -13.92
C PRO A 293 -1.27 -6.02 -15.07
N TYR A 294 -0.53 -4.94 -14.76
CA TYR A 294 0.02 -3.99 -15.72
C TYR A 294 1.55 -4.09 -15.82
N ASP A 295 2.24 -4.25 -14.69
CA ASP A 295 3.64 -4.68 -14.67
C ASP A 295 3.87 -5.92 -13.80
N SER A 296 4.27 -7.02 -14.46
CA SER A 296 4.66 -8.26 -13.80
C SER A 296 5.86 -8.12 -12.85
N GLY A 297 6.67 -7.07 -12.95
CA GLY A 297 7.80 -6.78 -12.08
C GLY A 297 7.43 -6.54 -10.60
N PHE A 298 6.23 -6.01 -10.33
CA PHE A 298 5.74 -5.78 -8.96
C PHE A 298 4.91 -6.95 -8.40
N SER A 299 4.42 -7.84 -9.26
CA SER A 299 3.68 -9.05 -8.88
C SER A 299 4.52 -9.96 -7.98
N SER A 300 4.15 -10.06 -6.70
CA SER A 300 5.01 -10.59 -5.65
C SER A 300 4.21 -11.12 -4.45
N THR A 301 4.82 -12.02 -3.66
CA THR A 301 4.20 -12.59 -2.45
C THR A 301 5.12 -12.40 -1.26
N LYS A 302 4.61 -12.46 -0.02
CA LYS A 302 5.41 -12.24 1.20
C LYS A 302 6.68 -13.12 1.26
N PRO A 303 6.62 -14.44 0.93
CA PRO A 303 7.84 -15.27 0.89
C PRO A 303 8.83 -14.88 -0.21
N PHE A 304 8.43 -14.11 -1.22
CA PHE A 304 9.34 -13.52 -2.20
C PHE A 304 9.88 -12.17 -1.70
N ARG A 305 9.01 -11.26 -1.25
CA ARG A 305 9.40 -9.92 -0.74
C ARG A 305 10.36 -9.99 0.44
N LYS A 306 10.19 -10.93 1.39
CA LYS A 306 11.15 -11.21 2.49
C LYS A 306 12.49 -11.82 2.03
N ARG A 307 12.75 -11.93 0.73
CA ARG A 307 14.05 -12.27 0.11
C ARG A 307 14.51 -11.22 -0.91
N MET A 308 13.75 -10.14 -1.10
CA MET A 308 14.18 -8.94 -1.82
C MET A 308 14.92 -8.02 -0.86
N GLU A 309 15.67 -7.07 -1.41
CA GLU A 309 16.20 -5.93 -0.65
C GLU A 309 15.05 -5.06 -0.15
N SER A 310 15.19 -4.48 1.05
CA SER A 310 14.18 -3.55 1.59
C SER A 310 14.08 -2.32 0.70
N SER A 311 12.87 -1.92 0.34
CA SER A 311 12.61 -0.64 -0.32
C SER A 311 12.69 0.56 0.64
N CYS A 312 12.93 0.32 1.93
CA CYS A 312 13.16 1.36 2.93
C CYS A 312 14.43 1.06 3.75
N SER A 313 15.38 2.00 3.75
CA SER A 313 16.65 1.90 4.47
C SER A 313 16.47 1.66 5.98
N GLU A 314 17.43 0.97 6.58
CA GLU A 314 17.54 0.74 8.03
C GLU A 314 18.36 1.82 8.76
N ASP A 315 19.06 2.69 8.02
CA ASP A 315 20.09 3.61 8.56
C ASP A 315 19.71 5.10 8.52
N LYS A 316 18.78 5.50 7.65
CA LYS A 316 18.20 6.86 7.57
C LYS A 316 16.75 6.79 7.04
N PRO A 317 15.93 7.87 7.15
CA PRO A 317 14.60 7.88 6.55
C PRO A 317 14.65 7.64 5.05
N CYS A 318 13.71 6.87 4.52
CA CYS A 318 13.82 6.25 3.21
C CYS A 318 13.07 6.98 2.09
N HIS A 319 11.98 7.67 2.43
CA HIS A 319 11.29 8.59 1.53
C HIS A 319 10.99 9.87 2.31
N ILE A 320 11.02 11.00 1.61
CA ILE A 320 10.51 12.29 2.06
C ILE A 320 9.79 12.95 0.89
N TYR A 321 8.62 13.53 1.14
CA TYR A 321 7.83 14.23 0.14
C TYR A 321 6.95 15.30 0.80
N LEU A 322 6.42 16.18 -0.03
CA LEU A 322 5.70 17.39 0.39
C LEU A 322 4.28 17.37 -0.16
N THR A 323 3.28 17.46 0.71
CA THR A 323 1.88 17.63 0.29
C THR A 323 1.40 19.04 0.56
N VAL A 324 0.59 19.55 -0.36
CA VAL A 324 -0.04 20.88 -0.25
C VAL A 324 -1.08 20.84 0.89
N PRO A 325 -1.00 21.77 1.86
CA PRO A 325 -1.96 21.90 2.94
C PRO A 325 -3.15 22.80 2.57
N ASP A 326 -4.01 23.05 3.56
CA ASP A 326 -5.15 23.96 3.44
C ASP A 326 -4.76 25.38 2.97
N ASP A 327 -3.52 25.86 3.25
CA ASP A 327 -3.01 27.15 2.76
C ASP A 327 -1.50 27.18 2.38
N LEU A 328 -1.22 27.04 1.08
CA LEU A 328 0.14 26.98 0.51
C LEU A 328 0.95 28.30 0.62
N ARG A 329 0.32 29.42 1.01
CA ARG A 329 1.01 30.69 1.26
C ARG A 329 1.90 30.64 2.50
N TYR A 330 1.43 29.95 3.55
CA TYR A 330 2.02 30.02 4.89
C TYR A 330 2.34 28.65 5.49
N GLU A 331 2.03 27.56 4.78
CA GLU A 331 2.09 26.21 5.34
C GLU A 331 2.71 25.19 4.37
N MET A 332 3.21 24.08 4.92
CA MET A 332 3.65 22.91 4.16
C MET A 332 3.55 21.64 5.01
N ILE A 333 3.09 20.53 4.45
CA ILE A 333 3.12 19.22 5.12
C ILE A 333 4.34 18.45 4.63
N VAL A 334 5.26 18.14 5.54
CA VAL A 334 6.41 17.27 5.28
C VAL A 334 6.07 15.88 5.77
N THR A 335 6.08 14.90 4.87
CA THR A 335 5.90 13.49 5.23
C THR A 335 7.19 12.72 4.98
N PHE A 336 7.64 11.92 5.95
CA PHE A 336 8.82 11.07 5.82
C PHE A 336 8.62 9.66 6.40
N HIS A 337 9.32 8.67 5.84
CA HIS A 337 9.12 7.25 6.15
C HIS A 337 10.36 6.62 6.82
N THR A 338 10.16 5.74 7.80
CA THR A 338 11.24 4.96 8.43
C THR A 338 10.88 3.47 8.58
N SER A 339 11.89 2.60 8.54
CA SER A 339 11.77 1.15 8.73
C SER A 339 11.89 0.70 10.20
N LYS A 340 12.10 1.65 11.12
CA LYS A 340 12.27 1.46 12.56
C LYS A 340 11.60 2.63 13.27
N GLN A 341 10.90 2.35 14.37
CA GLN A 341 10.37 3.40 15.24
C GLN A 341 11.49 4.34 15.71
N LEU A 342 11.24 5.65 15.65
CA LEU A 342 12.14 6.67 16.18
C LEU A 342 12.28 6.52 17.70
N LYS A 343 13.41 7.00 18.24
CA LYS A 343 13.69 7.02 19.69
C LYS A 343 13.08 8.26 20.35
N GLY A 344 13.11 9.40 19.64
CA GLY A 344 12.44 10.65 19.99
C GLY A 344 11.30 10.97 19.04
N GLU A 345 10.81 12.21 19.11
CA GLU A 345 9.73 12.70 18.25
C GLU A 345 10.20 12.97 16.81
N PRO A 346 9.35 12.69 15.79
CA PRO A 346 9.64 13.03 14.40
C PRO A 346 9.73 14.54 14.24
N THR A 347 10.82 15.02 13.65
CA THR A 347 11.17 16.44 13.66
C THR A 347 11.60 16.91 12.28
N VAL A 348 11.21 18.13 11.91
CA VAL A 348 11.81 18.86 10.78
C VAL A 348 12.59 20.05 11.31
N LYS A 349 13.86 20.16 10.91
CA LYS A 349 14.68 21.38 11.04
C LYS A 349 14.59 22.12 9.70
N TYR A 350 14.28 23.42 9.71
CA TYR A 350 14.09 24.23 8.49
C TYR A 350 14.57 25.68 8.67
N GLY A 351 14.84 26.35 7.55
CA GLY A 351 15.31 27.74 7.51
C GLY A 351 15.21 28.32 6.10
N LEU A 352 15.57 29.60 5.93
CA LEU A 352 15.60 30.21 4.59
C LEU A 352 16.72 29.59 3.75
N SER A 353 16.51 29.43 2.44
CA SER A 353 17.54 28.89 1.54
C SER A 353 18.79 29.78 1.43
N THR A 354 18.68 31.05 1.84
CA THR A 354 19.78 32.02 1.90
C THR A 354 20.63 31.95 3.18
N GLU A 355 20.26 31.13 4.16
CA GLU A 355 20.90 31.04 5.49
C GLU A 355 21.65 29.72 5.67
N SER A 356 22.82 29.74 6.33
CA SER A 356 23.65 28.53 6.54
C SER A 356 23.08 27.54 7.55
N ASP A 357 22.25 28.03 8.48
CA ASP A 357 21.77 27.27 9.63
C ASP A 357 20.23 27.11 9.54
N TYR A 358 19.69 26.04 10.13
CA TYR A 358 18.24 25.87 10.24
C TYR A 358 17.74 26.69 11.46
N THR A 359 17.12 27.84 11.20
CA THR A 359 16.66 28.78 12.23
C THR A 359 15.45 28.30 13.01
N SER A 360 14.70 27.33 12.47
CA SER A 360 13.44 26.83 13.02
C SER A 360 13.43 25.30 13.09
N SER A 361 12.66 24.76 14.04
CA SER A 361 12.36 23.33 14.09
C SER A 361 10.98 23.07 14.67
N THR A 362 10.29 22.03 14.20
CA THR A 362 9.00 21.61 14.75
C THR A 362 8.86 20.09 14.72
N THR A 363 8.11 19.56 15.69
CA THR A 363 7.79 18.13 15.81
C THR A 363 6.45 17.81 15.16
N GLY A 364 6.27 16.58 14.72
CA GLY A 364 5.01 16.08 14.17
C GLY A 364 4.45 14.86 14.90
N ILE A 365 3.68 14.05 14.17
CA ILE A 365 3.08 12.81 14.67
C ILE A 365 3.49 11.61 13.83
N THR A 366 3.37 10.40 14.39
CA THR A 366 3.71 9.14 13.72
C THR A 366 2.51 8.22 13.59
N TYR A 367 2.29 7.69 12.39
CA TYR A 367 1.39 6.57 12.14
C TYR A 367 2.19 5.28 11.84
N GLU A 368 1.74 4.15 12.37
CA GLU A 368 2.35 2.83 12.15
C GLU A 368 1.47 1.99 11.21
N ILE A 369 2.08 1.41 10.17
CA ILE A 369 1.42 0.45 9.27
C ILE A 369 2.25 -0.84 9.16
N GLU A 370 1.57 -1.98 9.08
CA GLU A 370 2.20 -3.30 8.94
C GLU A 370 1.71 -3.96 7.63
N PHE A 371 2.65 -4.42 6.79
CA PHE A 371 2.35 -5.17 5.56
C PHE A 371 3.09 -6.52 5.54
N ASP A 372 4.39 -6.52 5.23
CA ASP A 372 5.26 -7.69 5.42
C ASP A 372 5.94 -7.64 6.78
N ASP A 373 6.38 -6.43 7.13
CA ASP A 373 7.03 -5.96 8.35
C ASP A 373 6.48 -4.55 8.61
N LYS A 374 6.92 -3.87 9.68
CA LYS A 374 6.41 -2.55 10.06
C LYS A 374 7.07 -1.40 9.27
N ARG A 375 6.29 -0.35 9.02
CA ARG A 375 6.73 0.96 8.53
C ARG A 375 6.13 2.04 9.44
N TRP A 376 6.94 3.03 9.80
CA TRP A 376 6.47 4.24 10.48
C TRP A 376 6.48 5.40 9.48
N ILE A 377 5.39 6.15 9.48
CA ILE A 377 5.13 7.26 8.58
C ILE A 377 4.94 8.49 9.48
N HIS A 378 5.73 9.51 9.24
CA HIS A 378 5.83 10.68 10.09
C HIS A 378 5.33 11.90 9.31
N TYR A 379 4.33 12.59 9.84
CA TYR A 379 3.81 13.82 9.24
C TYR A 379 4.18 15.00 10.14
N VAL A 380 4.76 16.04 9.57
CA VAL A 380 5.20 17.26 10.28
C VAL A 380 4.67 18.47 9.54
N SER A 381 3.86 19.29 10.23
CA SER A 381 3.31 20.52 9.67
C SER A 381 4.23 21.70 9.94
N LEU A 382 4.63 22.37 8.86
CA LEU A 382 5.25 23.69 8.90
C LEU A 382 4.13 24.72 8.73
N THR A 383 4.06 25.70 9.61
CA THR A 383 3.05 26.77 9.59
C THR A 383 3.69 28.12 9.94
N GLY A 384 3.03 29.22 9.60
CA GLY A 384 3.60 30.57 9.81
C GLY A 384 4.77 30.90 8.88
N LEU A 385 4.90 30.18 7.76
CA LEU A 385 5.87 30.47 6.70
C LEU A 385 5.56 31.81 6.03
N THR A 386 6.57 32.42 5.42
CA THR A 386 6.40 33.64 4.62
C THR A 386 6.01 33.27 3.19
N PRO A 387 5.05 33.96 2.53
CA PRO A 387 4.69 33.73 1.13
C PRO A 387 5.84 33.97 0.14
N ASN A 388 5.77 33.37 -1.05
CA ASN A 388 6.77 33.47 -2.14
C ASN A 388 8.23 33.18 -1.72
N THR A 389 8.45 32.41 -0.64
CA THR A 389 9.75 32.25 0.01
C THR A 389 10.28 30.83 -0.19
N ILE A 390 11.58 30.72 -0.49
CA ILE A 390 12.25 29.42 -0.65
C ILE A 390 12.84 29.00 0.70
N TYR A 391 12.40 27.85 1.19
CA TYR A 391 12.86 27.23 2.42
C TYR A 391 13.67 25.97 2.11
N ARG A 392 14.62 25.65 3.00
CA ARG A 392 15.36 24.39 3.00
C ARG A 392 15.15 23.64 4.31
N LEU A 393 15.14 22.30 4.27
CA LEU A 393 14.78 21.45 5.40
C LEU A 393 15.50 20.10 5.40
N ILE A 394 15.58 19.51 6.59
CA ILE A 394 15.86 18.08 6.82
C ILE A 394 14.85 17.52 7.83
N ALA A 395 14.48 16.25 7.66
CA ALA A 395 13.56 15.54 8.55
C ALA A 395 14.26 14.35 9.24
N GLY A 396 13.91 14.03 10.49
CA GLY A 396 14.61 13.02 11.26
C GLY A 396 14.12 12.84 12.70
N ASP A 397 14.99 12.25 13.53
CA ASP A 397 14.76 11.99 14.96
C ASP A 397 15.30 13.15 15.83
N SER A 398 14.46 13.72 16.70
CA SER A 398 14.89 14.77 17.65
C SER A 398 15.99 14.33 18.63
N SER A 399 16.19 13.01 18.80
CA SER A 399 17.18 12.44 19.72
C SER A 399 18.44 11.87 19.03
N ASP A 400 18.56 12.00 17.71
CA ASP A 400 19.68 11.41 16.95
C ASP A 400 20.13 12.32 15.79
N ASP A 401 21.21 13.08 15.98
CA ASP A 401 21.79 13.95 14.95
C ASP A 401 22.42 13.19 13.76
N THR A 402 22.39 11.85 13.74
CA THR A 402 22.83 11.05 12.58
C THR A 402 21.69 10.51 11.71
N ASN A 403 20.45 10.53 12.20
CA ASN A 403 19.28 9.92 11.54
C ASN A 403 18.39 10.98 10.84
N TRP A 404 18.94 11.64 9.82
CA TRP A 404 18.26 12.70 9.05
C TRP A 404 18.18 12.35 7.55
N THR A 405 17.19 12.92 6.86
CA THR A 405 17.12 12.89 5.39
C THR A 405 18.27 13.69 4.77
N ASP A 406 18.49 13.48 3.47
CA ASP A 406 19.20 14.48 2.67
C ASP A 406 18.39 15.79 2.66
N GLU A 407 19.05 16.94 2.44
CA GLU A 407 18.35 18.23 2.40
C GLU A 407 17.37 18.30 1.23
N LYS A 408 16.18 18.86 1.50
CA LYS A 408 15.17 19.21 0.49
C LYS A 408 14.89 20.70 0.55
N GLN A 409 14.48 21.27 -0.57
CA GLN A 409 14.05 22.67 -0.66
C GLN A 409 12.64 22.76 -1.24
N PHE A 410 11.88 23.78 -0.87
CA PHE A 410 10.54 24.05 -1.37
C PHE A 410 10.26 25.55 -1.42
N LYS A 411 9.16 25.93 -2.06
CA LYS A 411 8.74 27.34 -2.18
C LYS A 411 7.26 27.49 -1.81
N THR A 412 6.94 28.46 -0.96
CA THR A 412 5.54 28.87 -0.71
C THR A 412 4.99 29.71 -1.86
N THR A 413 3.68 29.70 -2.06
CA THR A 413 3.02 30.52 -3.10
C THR A 413 2.98 32.01 -2.72
N PRO A 414 2.84 32.93 -3.69
CA PRO A 414 2.70 34.36 -3.41
C PRO A 414 1.38 34.68 -2.71
N GLN A 415 1.37 35.77 -1.93
CA GLN A 415 0.20 36.24 -1.17
C GLN A 415 -1.05 36.43 -2.03
N SER A 416 -0.88 37.05 -3.20
CA SER A 416 -1.91 37.34 -4.20
C SER A 416 -1.37 37.01 -5.59
N LEU A 417 -2.26 36.93 -6.57
CA LEU A 417 -1.91 36.99 -7.98
C LEU A 417 -1.25 38.33 -8.35
N THR A 418 -0.26 38.23 -9.23
CA THR A 418 0.49 39.32 -9.85
C THR A 418 0.27 39.32 -11.35
N ASP A 419 0.87 40.27 -12.06
CA ASP A 419 0.95 40.23 -13.53
C ASP A 419 1.89 39.10 -14.00
N ASP A 420 2.92 38.79 -13.22
CA ASP A 420 3.67 37.53 -13.28
C ASP A 420 2.74 36.36 -12.90
N SER A 421 2.77 35.29 -13.70
CA SER A 421 1.87 34.15 -13.52
C SER A 421 2.24 33.25 -12.35
N LEU A 422 1.23 32.84 -11.58
CA LEU A 422 1.24 31.61 -10.81
C LEU A 422 1.18 30.42 -11.78
N LEU A 423 2.19 29.54 -11.76
CA LEU A 423 2.25 28.33 -12.58
C LEU A 423 2.05 27.09 -11.71
N PHE A 424 1.14 26.21 -12.13
CA PHE A 424 0.92 24.89 -11.52
C PHE A 424 0.55 23.84 -12.57
N VAL A 425 0.47 22.57 -12.16
CA VAL A 425 0.25 21.43 -13.05
C VAL A 425 -0.92 20.59 -12.58
N SER A 426 -1.65 19.98 -13.52
CA SER A 426 -2.63 18.92 -13.25
C SER A 426 -2.37 17.71 -14.15
N GLY A 427 -2.55 16.51 -13.60
CA GLY A 427 -2.52 15.25 -14.33
C GLY A 427 -2.91 14.08 -13.43
N GLY A 428 -2.77 12.86 -13.93
CA GLY A 428 -3.18 11.64 -13.23
C GLY A 428 -2.76 10.40 -14.00
N ASP A 429 -3.12 9.22 -13.48
CA ASP A 429 -2.83 7.94 -14.14
C ASP A 429 -1.30 7.75 -14.37
N THR A 430 -0.49 8.05 -13.35
CA THR A 430 0.99 8.12 -13.44
C THR A 430 1.67 6.76 -13.61
N ASN A 431 1.14 5.70 -13.00
CA ASN A 431 1.80 4.39 -12.93
C ASN A 431 3.24 4.49 -12.36
N VAL A 432 4.08 3.47 -12.59
CA VAL A 432 5.46 3.39 -12.12
C VAL A 432 6.37 2.87 -13.25
N VAL A 433 6.43 3.62 -14.35
CA VAL A 433 7.10 3.24 -15.61
C VAL A 433 8.17 4.25 -16.02
N GLU A 434 9.01 3.94 -17.02
CA GLU A 434 10.10 4.84 -17.42
C GLU A 434 9.59 6.07 -18.17
N GLU A 435 8.49 5.93 -18.91
CA GLU A 435 7.86 6.97 -19.73
C GLU A 435 7.23 8.09 -18.89
N MET A 436 6.77 7.78 -17.66
CA MET A 436 6.36 8.79 -16.67
C MET A 436 7.48 9.80 -16.38
N ASN A 437 8.74 9.34 -16.39
CA ASN A 437 9.87 10.17 -15.99
C ASN A 437 10.16 11.28 -17.00
N GLY A 438 9.99 11.02 -18.30
CA GLY A 438 10.16 12.04 -19.35
C GLY A 438 9.17 13.19 -19.19
N VAL A 439 7.88 12.87 -19.08
CA VAL A 439 6.82 13.87 -18.78
C VAL A 439 7.12 14.63 -17.47
N THR A 440 7.63 13.94 -16.45
CA THR A 440 7.96 14.54 -15.15
C THR A 440 9.17 15.48 -15.22
N GLU A 441 10.23 15.11 -15.98
CA GLU A 441 11.40 15.97 -16.18
C GLU A 441 11.05 17.22 -17.00
N GLU A 442 10.27 17.10 -18.08
CA GLU A 442 9.83 18.28 -18.86
C GLU A 442 8.90 19.19 -18.03
N MET A 443 7.99 18.60 -17.24
CA MET A 443 7.12 19.30 -16.28
C MET A 443 7.94 20.10 -15.25
N ALA A 444 8.97 19.49 -14.66
CA ALA A 444 9.77 20.12 -13.60
C ALA A 444 10.61 21.32 -14.10
N LYS A 445 10.99 21.35 -15.38
CA LYS A 445 11.71 22.48 -16.01
C LYS A 445 10.90 23.78 -16.07
N LEU A 446 9.57 23.73 -15.88
CA LEU A 446 8.69 24.90 -15.94
C LEU A 446 8.54 25.65 -14.60
N ASP A 447 9.18 25.19 -13.53
CA ASP A 447 9.05 25.71 -12.16
C ASP A 447 7.60 25.86 -11.66
N PRO A 448 6.81 24.77 -11.64
CA PRO A 448 5.47 24.78 -11.08
C PRO A 448 5.53 24.90 -9.55
N SER A 449 4.67 25.75 -8.99
CA SER A 449 4.55 25.94 -7.55
C SER A 449 4.01 24.70 -6.83
N PHE A 450 3.19 23.90 -7.51
CA PHE A 450 2.67 22.60 -7.06
C PHE A 450 2.09 21.79 -8.23
N VAL A 451 1.79 20.52 -7.96
CA VAL A 451 1.16 19.56 -8.88
C VAL A 451 -0.15 19.02 -8.29
N ILE A 452 -1.17 18.82 -9.13
CA ILE A 452 -2.41 18.12 -8.78
C ILE A 452 -2.36 16.72 -9.40
N PHE A 453 -2.48 15.68 -8.57
CA PHE A 453 -2.66 14.30 -9.00
C PHE A 453 -4.13 13.91 -8.86
N GLY A 454 -4.87 13.88 -9.97
CA GLY A 454 -6.28 13.51 -10.04
C GLY A 454 -6.53 12.00 -9.98
N GLY A 455 -5.88 11.29 -9.07
CA GLY A 455 -6.03 9.86 -8.86
C GLY A 455 -5.22 8.95 -9.80
N ASP A 456 -5.29 7.65 -9.51
CA ASP A 456 -4.61 6.57 -10.22
C ASP A 456 -3.08 6.74 -10.23
N ILE A 457 -2.53 6.93 -9.03
CA ILE A 457 -1.16 7.41 -8.81
C ILE A 457 -0.14 6.27 -9.00
N ALA A 458 0.16 5.49 -7.95
CA ALA A 458 1.12 4.38 -8.04
C ALA A 458 0.52 3.09 -8.64
N LEU A 459 -0.75 3.12 -9.05
CA LEU A 459 -1.52 1.97 -9.57
C LEU A 459 -1.36 0.69 -8.73
N ALA A 460 -1.76 0.75 -7.45
CA ALA A 460 -1.56 -0.33 -6.46
C ALA A 460 -2.83 -1.14 -6.13
N ASP A 461 -3.95 -0.92 -6.83
CA ASP A 461 -5.27 -1.57 -6.64
C ASP A 461 -5.83 -1.49 -5.20
N GLY A 462 -5.44 -0.46 -4.44
CA GLY A 462 -5.65 -0.37 -2.98
C GLY A 462 -5.01 -1.51 -2.16
N ASN A 463 -4.21 -2.36 -2.78
CA ASN A 463 -3.64 -3.54 -2.15
C ASN A 463 -2.44 -3.17 -1.29
N ILE A 464 -2.59 -3.27 0.04
CA ILE A 464 -1.56 -2.95 1.03
C ILE A 464 -0.23 -3.69 0.77
N PHE A 465 -0.27 -4.90 0.20
CA PHE A 465 0.94 -5.68 -0.10
C PHE A 465 1.65 -5.26 -1.40
N CYS A 466 1.06 -4.33 -2.17
CA CYS A 466 1.68 -3.66 -3.31
C CYS A 466 2.38 -2.34 -2.93
N TYR A 467 2.65 -2.09 -1.64
CA TYR A 467 3.38 -0.91 -1.14
C TYR A 467 4.70 -0.62 -1.89
N ARG A 468 5.37 -1.63 -2.44
CA ARG A 468 6.61 -1.45 -3.23
C ARG A 468 6.41 -0.65 -4.52
N LYS A 469 5.17 -0.53 -5.03
CA LYS A 469 4.84 0.42 -6.11
C LYS A 469 4.88 1.86 -5.63
N TRP A 470 4.35 2.12 -4.44
CA TRP A 470 4.40 3.45 -3.81
C TRP A 470 5.82 3.85 -3.43
N ASP A 471 6.57 2.97 -2.76
CA ASP A 471 8.00 3.22 -2.46
C ASP A 471 8.76 3.62 -3.76
N LYS A 472 8.53 2.87 -4.85
CA LYS A 472 9.17 3.11 -6.15
C LYS A 472 8.63 4.34 -6.90
N TRP A 473 7.39 4.72 -6.67
CA TRP A 473 6.80 5.97 -7.16
C TRP A 473 7.42 7.17 -6.44
N PHE A 474 7.63 7.09 -5.11
CA PHE A 474 8.36 8.10 -4.35
C PHE A 474 9.81 8.22 -4.81
N ASP A 475 10.51 7.11 -5.10
CA ASP A 475 11.87 7.13 -5.69
C ASP A 475 11.92 7.89 -7.04
N TYR A 476 10.86 7.80 -7.85
CA TYR A 476 10.77 8.53 -9.13
C TYR A 476 10.38 9.99 -8.92
N TRP A 477 9.41 10.28 -8.05
CA TRP A 477 9.02 11.66 -7.74
C TRP A 477 10.20 12.46 -7.18
N ASP A 478 10.90 11.93 -6.17
CA ASP A 478 12.02 12.62 -5.53
C ASP A 478 13.25 12.80 -6.45
N LYS A 479 13.37 11.97 -7.50
CA LYS A 479 14.45 12.07 -8.48
C LYS A 479 14.12 13.04 -9.62
N TYR A 480 12.89 13.03 -10.13
CA TYR A 480 12.53 13.69 -11.39
C TYR A 480 11.68 14.95 -11.23
N ALA A 481 10.92 15.09 -10.14
CA ALA A 481 10.08 16.26 -9.87
C ALA A 481 10.82 17.34 -9.08
N LEU A 482 12.00 17.73 -9.57
CA LEU A 482 12.88 18.73 -8.97
C LEU A 482 13.02 19.95 -9.88
N SER A 483 12.61 21.13 -9.41
CA SER A 483 12.84 22.40 -10.14
C SER A 483 13.91 23.23 -9.44
N ASP A 484 15.05 23.44 -10.09
CA ASP A 484 16.25 24.07 -9.50
C ASP A 484 16.62 23.48 -8.12
N GLY A 485 16.57 22.15 -8.02
CA GLY A 485 16.83 21.40 -6.78
C GLY A 485 15.70 21.41 -5.74
N ARG A 486 14.62 22.17 -5.94
CA ARG A 486 13.45 22.19 -5.06
C ARG A 486 12.50 21.04 -5.39
N SER A 487 12.04 20.34 -4.36
CA SER A 487 10.97 19.35 -4.45
C SER A 487 9.64 20.03 -4.74
N ILE A 488 8.94 19.58 -5.78
CA ILE A 488 7.61 20.10 -6.14
C ILE A 488 6.55 19.45 -5.21
N PRO A 489 5.79 20.24 -4.42
CA PRO A 489 4.74 19.72 -3.56
C PRO A 489 3.49 19.34 -4.38
N PHE A 490 2.66 18.43 -3.86
CA PHE A 490 1.48 17.98 -4.61
C PHE A 490 0.19 17.83 -3.79
N ILE A 491 -0.95 17.90 -4.49
CA ILE A 491 -2.29 17.57 -4.01
C ILE A 491 -2.63 16.15 -4.52
N PRO A 492 -2.71 15.14 -3.64
CA PRO A 492 -3.16 13.80 -4.00
C PRO A 492 -4.69 13.68 -3.91
N ILE A 493 -5.35 13.35 -5.02
CA ILE A 493 -6.78 13.03 -5.09
C ILE A 493 -6.92 11.51 -5.25
N VAL A 494 -8.02 10.92 -4.77
CA VAL A 494 -8.27 9.49 -4.85
C VAL A 494 -8.79 9.07 -6.24
N GLY A 495 -8.13 8.10 -6.87
CA GLY A 495 -8.65 7.38 -8.04
C GLY A 495 -9.13 5.97 -7.69
N ASN A 496 -9.42 5.16 -8.70
CA ASN A 496 -9.85 3.78 -8.45
C ASN A 496 -8.71 2.85 -8.04
N HIS A 497 -7.50 3.05 -8.56
CA HIS A 497 -6.36 2.21 -8.22
C HIS A 497 -5.76 2.52 -6.82
N GLU A 498 -6.24 3.56 -6.14
CA GLU A 498 -6.02 3.78 -4.70
C GLU A 498 -6.95 2.91 -3.83
N VAL A 499 -8.06 2.39 -4.38
CA VAL A 499 -9.14 1.73 -3.63
C VAL A 499 -9.24 0.23 -3.93
N LEU A 500 -9.41 -0.58 -2.89
CA LEU A 500 -9.61 -2.02 -3.00
C LEU A 500 -10.81 -2.36 -3.91
N ASN A 501 -10.52 -2.97 -5.05
CA ASN A 501 -11.44 -3.28 -6.16
C ASN A 501 -12.05 -2.04 -6.89
N GLY A 502 -11.56 -0.82 -6.67
CA GLY A 502 -11.83 0.36 -7.51
C GLY A 502 -12.80 1.41 -6.96
N TYR A 503 -13.88 0.99 -6.29
CA TYR A 503 -14.99 1.89 -5.93
C TYR A 503 -15.61 1.52 -4.59
N ARG A 504 -16.43 2.42 -4.03
CA ARG A 504 -17.17 2.18 -2.78
C ARG A 504 -18.20 1.05 -2.94
N TYR A 505 -18.11 0.01 -2.11
CA TYR A 505 -19.04 -1.15 -2.11
C TYR A 505 -20.09 -1.14 -0.99
N LYS A 506 -20.04 -0.16 -0.08
CA LYS A 506 -20.88 -0.07 1.12
C LYS A 506 -21.69 1.23 1.10
N SER A 507 -22.82 1.26 1.82
CA SER A 507 -23.61 2.49 2.03
C SER A 507 -22.89 3.53 2.89
N GLU A 508 -21.86 3.13 3.63
CA GLU A 508 -21.02 4.01 4.46
C GLU A 508 -19.61 4.11 3.88
N PRO A 509 -18.89 5.24 4.06
CA PRO A 509 -17.47 5.31 3.74
C PRO A 509 -16.67 4.40 4.67
N ASP A 510 -15.79 3.59 4.09
CA ASP A 510 -14.90 2.69 4.82
C ASP A 510 -13.48 2.93 4.33
N LEU A 511 -12.78 3.82 5.03
CA LEU A 511 -11.48 4.34 4.64
C LEU A 511 -10.38 3.27 4.65
N THR A 512 -10.63 2.10 5.27
CA THR A 512 -9.75 0.93 5.16
C THR A 512 -9.69 0.34 3.76
N PHE A 513 -10.58 0.74 2.84
CA PHE A 513 -10.50 0.38 1.43
C PHE A 513 -9.42 1.13 0.65
N ALA A 514 -8.91 2.27 1.14
CA ALA A 514 -7.75 2.96 0.56
C ALA A 514 -6.58 2.99 1.58
N PRO A 515 -6.05 1.81 1.97
CA PRO A 515 -5.16 1.70 3.12
C PRO A 515 -3.87 2.50 2.93
N LEU A 516 -3.28 2.46 1.72
CA LEU A 516 -2.02 3.13 1.43
C LEU A 516 -2.18 4.64 1.19
N PHE A 517 -3.24 5.07 0.48
CA PHE A 517 -3.50 6.48 0.20
C PHE A 517 -3.60 7.32 1.49
N TYR A 518 -4.50 6.92 2.41
CA TYR A 518 -4.63 7.62 3.69
C TYR A 518 -3.43 7.39 4.62
N ALA A 519 -2.70 6.27 4.52
CA ALA A 519 -1.46 6.12 5.30
C ALA A 519 -0.37 7.08 4.84
N PHE A 520 -0.26 7.37 3.54
CA PHE A 520 0.81 8.21 3.00
C PHE A 520 0.47 9.70 2.96
N PHE A 521 -0.81 10.10 2.97
CA PHE A 521 -1.19 11.50 2.81
C PHE A 521 -2.03 12.03 3.97
N GLN A 522 -1.75 13.28 4.38
CA GLN A 522 -2.62 14.14 5.17
C GLN A 522 -2.93 15.36 4.30
N SER A 523 -4.20 15.77 4.21
CA SER A 523 -4.63 16.92 3.40
C SER A 523 -4.60 18.27 4.13
N SER A 524 -4.32 18.27 5.44
CA SER A 524 -4.44 19.44 6.33
C SER A 524 -3.29 19.51 7.32
N THR A 525 -2.92 20.72 7.76
CA THR A 525 -1.97 20.92 8.87
C THR A 525 -2.55 20.59 10.25
N THR A 526 -3.87 20.40 10.35
CA THR A 526 -4.50 19.81 11.54
C THR A 526 -4.34 18.28 11.50
N LEU A 527 -3.10 17.83 11.71
CA LEU A 527 -2.69 16.43 11.54
C LEU A 527 -3.51 15.45 12.40
N LEU A 528 -3.98 14.37 11.76
CA LEU A 528 -4.79 13.35 12.44
C LEU A 528 -3.94 12.13 12.84
N ASN A 529 -3.87 11.87 14.16
CA ASN A 529 -3.23 10.67 14.77
C ASN A 529 -3.76 9.33 14.20
N ASN A 530 -4.95 9.34 13.61
CA ASN A 530 -5.46 8.27 12.76
C ASN A 530 -5.88 8.92 11.43
N PRO A 531 -5.11 8.73 10.34
CA PRO A 531 -5.39 9.41 9.08
C PRO A 531 -6.65 8.87 8.37
N TYR A 532 -7.17 7.70 8.76
CA TYR A 532 -8.48 7.17 8.31
C TYR A 532 -9.67 7.89 8.97
N LYS A 533 -9.49 9.15 9.38
CA LYS A 533 -10.53 10.10 9.79
C LYS A 533 -10.61 11.34 8.88
N GLN A 534 -9.63 11.58 8.02
CA GLN A 534 -9.69 12.67 7.03
C GLN A 534 -10.67 12.30 5.91
N LYS A 535 -11.12 13.27 5.14
CA LYS A 535 -11.93 13.02 3.93
C LYS A 535 -11.01 12.81 2.72
N SER A 536 -11.50 12.16 1.67
CA SER A 536 -10.81 12.11 0.35
C SER A 536 -10.96 13.39 -0.47
N TYR A 537 -11.83 14.30 -0.04
CA TYR A 537 -12.09 15.59 -0.66
C TYR A 537 -11.70 16.73 0.29
N ASN A 538 -11.04 17.76 -0.23
CA ASN A 538 -10.65 18.97 0.53
C ASN A 538 -10.53 20.18 -0.41
N SER A 539 -10.54 21.39 0.16
CA SER A 539 -10.13 22.61 -0.52
C SER A 539 -8.68 22.97 -0.16
N TYR A 540 -8.00 23.69 -1.05
CA TYR A 540 -6.61 24.10 -0.89
C TYR A 540 -6.48 25.56 -1.33
N ARG A 541 -6.20 26.49 -0.40
CA ARG A 541 -5.88 27.88 -0.74
C ARG A 541 -4.49 27.92 -1.36
N ILE A 542 -4.43 28.44 -2.57
CA ILE A 542 -3.17 28.59 -3.30
C ILE A 542 -2.68 30.03 -3.13
N ASN A 543 -3.56 31.02 -3.17
CA ASN A 543 -3.31 32.38 -2.70
C ASN A 543 -4.61 33.10 -2.29
N ASN A 544 -4.59 34.43 -2.16
CA ASN A 544 -5.80 35.23 -1.91
C ASN A 544 -6.92 34.99 -2.94
N GLU A 545 -6.59 34.88 -4.23
CA GLU A 545 -7.57 34.83 -5.34
C GLU A 545 -7.78 33.43 -5.94
N VAL A 546 -6.96 32.43 -5.60
CA VAL A 546 -6.93 31.09 -6.22
C VAL A 546 -7.10 29.98 -5.18
N ALA A 547 -8.01 29.05 -5.47
CA ALA A 547 -8.20 27.81 -4.71
C ALA A 547 -8.33 26.59 -5.65
N VAL A 548 -7.83 25.45 -5.20
CA VAL A 548 -8.01 24.13 -5.84
C VAL A 548 -8.94 23.29 -4.98
N ILE A 549 -9.80 22.49 -5.60
CA ILE A 549 -10.74 21.60 -4.92
C ILE A 549 -10.52 20.17 -5.40
N GLY A 550 -10.11 19.27 -4.51
CA GLY A 550 -10.06 17.84 -4.81
C GLY A 550 -11.39 17.18 -4.47
N LEU A 551 -12.02 16.48 -5.43
CA LEU A 551 -13.30 15.79 -5.24
C LEU A 551 -13.20 14.26 -5.48
N ASP A 552 -14.02 13.49 -4.77
CA ASP A 552 -14.06 12.03 -4.83
C ASP A 552 -15.19 11.51 -5.72
N THR A 553 -14.83 10.83 -6.82
CA THR A 553 -15.78 10.27 -7.79
C THR A 553 -16.23 8.84 -7.47
N ASN A 554 -16.89 8.65 -6.33
CA ASN A 554 -17.44 7.38 -5.83
C ASN A 554 -16.38 6.32 -5.42
N HIS A 555 -15.18 6.73 -5.06
CA HIS A 555 -14.10 5.87 -4.60
C HIS A 555 -14.19 5.58 -3.10
N ILE A 556 -14.33 6.60 -2.24
CA ILE A 556 -14.55 6.45 -0.79
C ILE A 556 -15.84 7.15 -0.33
N TYR A 557 -16.01 8.43 -0.67
CA TYR A 557 -17.25 9.19 -0.49
C TYR A 557 -18.07 9.16 -1.78
N THR A 558 -19.39 9.34 -1.70
CA THR A 558 -20.20 9.44 -2.93
C THR A 558 -20.22 10.87 -3.47
N ILE A 559 -20.47 11.00 -4.77
CA ILE A 559 -20.61 12.29 -5.47
C ILE A 559 -21.71 13.15 -4.83
N GLU A 560 -22.82 12.52 -4.43
CA GLU A 560 -23.97 13.17 -3.80
C GLU A 560 -23.67 13.61 -2.36
N GLU A 561 -22.90 12.83 -1.59
CA GLU A 561 -22.45 13.16 -0.22
C GLU A 561 -21.54 14.40 -0.14
N GLN A 562 -21.04 14.89 -1.28
CA GLN A 562 -20.21 16.08 -1.37
C GLN A 562 -21.00 17.37 -1.68
N ASN A 563 -22.24 17.27 -2.17
CA ASN A 563 -22.98 18.41 -2.71
C ASN A 563 -23.14 19.58 -1.73
N ASP A 564 -23.59 19.30 -0.50
CA ASP A 564 -23.83 20.33 0.53
C ASP A 564 -22.51 20.98 1.00
N TRP A 565 -21.41 20.22 1.00
CA TRP A 565 -20.09 20.76 1.31
C TRP A 565 -19.56 21.63 0.15
N ILE A 566 -19.70 21.18 -1.10
CA ILE A 566 -19.33 21.99 -2.29
C ILE A 566 -20.06 23.34 -2.27
N ASP A 567 -21.35 23.36 -1.94
CA ASP A 567 -22.12 24.60 -1.83
C ASP A 567 -21.59 25.54 -0.73
N SER A 568 -21.32 25.03 0.48
CA SER A 568 -20.75 25.86 1.55
C SER A 568 -19.36 26.35 1.17
N GLU A 569 -18.48 25.43 0.80
CA GLU A 569 -17.07 25.69 0.49
C GLU A 569 -16.94 26.74 -0.62
N PHE A 570 -17.62 26.57 -1.76
CA PHE A 570 -17.52 27.52 -2.86
C PHE A 570 -18.11 28.88 -2.47
N SER A 571 -19.20 28.88 -1.67
CA SER A 571 -19.77 30.11 -1.14
C SER A 571 -18.82 30.85 -0.19
N ASP A 572 -18.11 30.13 0.67
CA ASP A 572 -17.18 30.68 1.67
C ASP A 572 -15.85 31.14 1.04
N LEU A 573 -15.28 30.36 0.11
CA LEU A 573 -14.14 30.77 -0.71
C LEU A 573 -14.39 32.10 -1.44
N ILE A 574 -15.59 32.27 -2.04
CA ILE A 574 -15.97 33.48 -2.77
C ILE A 574 -16.17 34.68 -1.81
N LYS A 575 -16.76 34.48 -0.62
CA LYS A 575 -16.86 35.53 0.42
C LYS A 575 -15.49 36.04 0.85
N ASP A 576 -14.51 35.13 0.94
CA ASP A 576 -13.13 35.44 1.30
C ASP A 576 -12.27 35.98 0.14
N GLY A 577 -12.88 36.23 -1.04
CA GLY A 577 -12.23 36.92 -2.15
C GLY A 577 -11.56 36.01 -3.20
N VAL A 578 -11.75 34.69 -3.14
CA VAL A 578 -11.31 33.78 -4.22
C VAL A 578 -12.09 34.09 -5.50
N LYS A 579 -11.35 34.22 -6.61
CA LYS A 579 -11.87 34.51 -7.96
C LYS A 579 -11.77 33.31 -8.89
N HIS A 580 -10.82 32.42 -8.63
CA HIS A 580 -10.49 31.28 -9.47
C HIS A 580 -10.52 30.00 -8.64
N ILE A 581 -11.66 29.31 -8.68
CA ILE A 581 -11.84 27.98 -8.11
C ILE A 581 -11.59 26.96 -9.22
N PHE A 582 -10.68 26.03 -8.97
CA PHE A 582 -10.29 24.96 -9.90
C PHE A 582 -10.66 23.58 -9.32
N PRO A 583 -11.82 22.99 -9.71
CA PRO A 583 -12.14 21.61 -9.36
C PRO A 583 -11.23 20.63 -10.11
N ALA A 584 -10.76 19.61 -9.39
CA ALA A 584 -10.02 18.49 -9.93
C ALA A 584 -10.58 17.17 -9.35
N TYR A 585 -10.74 16.16 -10.21
CA TYR A 585 -11.30 14.87 -9.83
C TYR A 585 -10.91 13.77 -10.81
N HIS A 586 -11.17 12.51 -10.41
CA HIS A 586 -10.70 11.36 -11.17
C HIS A 586 -11.61 11.01 -12.36
N ILE A 587 -12.85 10.56 -12.13
CA ILE A 587 -13.75 10.15 -13.23
C ILE A 587 -14.30 11.40 -13.97
N PRO A 588 -14.12 11.52 -15.29
CA PRO A 588 -14.57 12.68 -16.06
C PRO A 588 -16.10 12.78 -16.16
N ALA A 589 -16.61 14.01 -16.12
CA ALA A 589 -17.97 14.37 -16.49
C ALA A 589 -18.18 14.23 -18.01
N TYR A 590 -17.15 14.50 -18.81
CA TYR A 590 -17.18 14.49 -20.27
C TYR A 590 -16.06 13.60 -20.86
N PRO A 591 -16.10 12.26 -20.68
CA PRO A 591 -15.02 11.33 -21.07
C PRO A 591 -14.66 11.36 -22.56
N SER A 592 -13.40 11.10 -22.90
CA SER A 592 -12.96 10.85 -24.28
C SER A 592 -12.90 9.38 -24.68
N ASP A 593 -12.72 8.42 -23.76
CA ASP A 593 -12.73 6.98 -24.08
C ASP A 593 -14.13 6.36 -23.95
N ASP A 594 -14.67 6.32 -22.74
CA ASP A 594 -15.98 5.75 -22.37
C ASP A 594 -17.14 6.52 -23.04
N ASP A 595 -18.32 5.89 -23.13
CA ASP A 595 -19.53 6.52 -23.71
C ASP A 595 -20.05 7.68 -22.86
N TYR A 596 -20.65 8.69 -23.51
CA TYR A 596 -21.16 9.89 -22.84
C TYR A 596 -22.13 9.57 -21.69
N ASP A 597 -23.06 8.64 -21.91
CA ASP A 597 -24.08 8.24 -20.92
C ASP A 597 -23.61 7.11 -19.99
N VAL A 598 -22.29 6.88 -19.85
CA VAL A 598 -21.75 5.99 -18.81
C VAL A 598 -22.14 6.51 -17.43
N SER A 599 -22.64 5.62 -16.58
CA SER A 599 -23.37 6.02 -15.36
C SER A 599 -22.54 6.81 -14.35
N LYS A 600 -21.21 6.63 -14.31
CA LYS A 600 -20.34 7.42 -13.42
C LYS A 600 -20.28 8.89 -13.88
N SER A 601 -19.95 9.12 -15.15
CA SER A 601 -19.86 10.45 -15.77
C SER A 601 -21.21 11.17 -15.79
N ALA A 602 -22.30 10.43 -15.97
CA ALA A 602 -23.65 10.97 -15.82
C ALA A 602 -23.89 11.54 -14.41
N VAL A 603 -23.58 10.77 -13.35
CA VAL A 603 -23.73 11.22 -11.96
C VAL A 603 -22.84 12.43 -11.64
N VAL A 604 -21.62 12.53 -12.19
CA VAL A 604 -20.78 13.74 -12.07
C VAL A 604 -21.48 14.96 -12.70
N ARG A 605 -22.01 14.82 -13.93
CA ARG A 605 -22.74 15.91 -14.62
C ARG A 605 -24.01 16.34 -13.89
N GLU A 606 -24.76 15.37 -13.37
CA GLU A 606 -26.04 15.58 -12.69
C GLU A 606 -25.91 16.27 -11.32
N ASN A 607 -24.73 16.19 -10.69
CA ASN A 607 -24.50 16.75 -9.35
C ASN A 607 -23.61 18.01 -9.35
N TRP A 608 -22.54 18.04 -10.14
CA TRP A 608 -21.48 19.05 -10.00
C TRP A 608 -21.43 20.08 -11.13
N CYS A 609 -21.79 19.74 -12.37
CA CYS A 609 -21.67 20.68 -13.49
C CYS A 609 -22.55 21.94 -13.31
N GLU A 610 -23.79 21.79 -12.83
CA GLU A 610 -24.65 22.95 -12.54
C GLU A 610 -24.08 23.82 -11.40
N LYS A 611 -23.47 23.20 -10.37
CA LYS A 611 -22.77 23.93 -9.29
C LYS A 611 -21.56 24.70 -9.82
N PHE A 612 -20.74 24.08 -10.67
CA PHE A 612 -19.61 24.74 -11.32
C PHE A 612 -20.07 25.94 -12.15
N GLU A 613 -21.16 25.80 -12.91
CA GLU A 613 -21.79 26.89 -13.67
C GLU A 613 -22.38 28.01 -12.78
N GLN A 614 -22.92 27.66 -11.60
CA GLN A 614 -23.51 28.59 -10.63
C GLN A 614 -22.45 29.43 -9.92
N TYR A 615 -21.36 28.81 -9.45
CA TYR A 615 -20.28 29.49 -8.73
C TYR A 615 -19.21 30.10 -9.64
N GLY A 616 -19.41 30.09 -10.97
CA GLY A 616 -18.54 30.78 -11.93
C GLY A 616 -17.21 30.08 -12.21
N VAL A 617 -17.10 28.77 -11.95
CA VAL A 617 -15.94 27.96 -12.38
C VAL A 617 -15.78 28.05 -13.89
N ARG A 618 -14.54 28.18 -14.37
CA ARG A 618 -14.23 28.33 -15.80
C ARG A 618 -13.39 27.20 -16.36
N LEU A 619 -12.71 26.44 -15.50
CA LEU A 619 -11.83 25.34 -15.85
C LEU A 619 -11.89 24.26 -14.77
N ALA A 620 -12.09 23.01 -15.17
CA ALA A 620 -12.05 21.83 -14.31
C ALA A 620 -11.13 20.75 -14.91
N PHE A 621 -10.50 19.96 -14.04
CA PHE A 621 -9.51 18.94 -14.39
C PHE A 621 -10.03 17.52 -14.14
N GLU A 622 -9.97 16.69 -15.17
CA GLU A 622 -10.52 15.33 -15.20
C GLU A 622 -9.43 14.30 -15.58
N ASN A 623 -9.58 13.03 -15.23
CA ASN A 623 -8.52 12.00 -15.39
C ASN A 623 -9.12 10.68 -15.90
N HIS A 624 -8.60 9.51 -15.51
CA HIS A 624 -9.17 8.17 -15.73
C HIS A 624 -9.24 7.63 -17.17
N SER A 625 -9.43 8.44 -18.21
CA SER A 625 -9.66 7.99 -19.58
C SER A 625 -8.37 7.71 -20.38
N HIS A 626 -7.21 8.01 -19.79
CA HIS A 626 -5.86 7.84 -20.35
C HIS A 626 -5.66 8.48 -21.75
N MET A 627 -6.16 9.69 -21.93
CA MET A 627 -6.13 10.42 -23.21
C MET A 627 -5.93 11.92 -22.96
N VAL A 628 -5.39 12.64 -23.94
CA VAL A 628 -5.47 14.12 -23.95
C VAL A 628 -6.90 14.50 -24.34
N LYS A 629 -7.58 15.30 -23.52
CA LYS A 629 -8.90 15.90 -23.86
C LYS A 629 -8.96 17.39 -23.55
N LYS A 630 -9.62 18.13 -24.44
CA LYS A 630 -10.06 19.51 -24.22
C LYS A 630 -11.49 19.72 -24.72
N THR A 631 -12.43 20.10 -23.86
CA THR A 631 -13.80 20.39 -24.32
C THR A 631 -13.92 21.76 -25.01
N VAL A 632 -15.06 21.97 -25.67
CA VAL A 632 -15.64 23.30 -25.89
C VAL A 632 -16.07 23.92 -24.53
N PRO A 633 -16.35 25.23 -24.44
CA PRO A 633 -17.00 25.78 -23.24
C PRO A 633 -18.44 25.28 -23.14
N ILE A 634 -18.82 24.74 -21.98
CA ILE A 634 -20.13 24.10 -21.75
C ILE A 634 -20.92 24.88 -20.69
N LYS A 635 -22.22 25.07 -20.95
CA LYS A 635 -23.20 25.52 -19.96
C LYS A 635 -24.53 24.80 -20.22
N ASN A 636 -25.24 24.35 -19.18
CA ASN A 636 -26.51 23.64 -19.26
C ASN A 636 -26.45 22.42 -20.22
N SER A 637 -25.34 21.67 -20.16
CA SER A 637 -25.00 20.56 -21.07
C SER A 637 -25.07 20.92 -22.57
N LYS A 638 -24.71 22.15 -22.94
CA LYS A 638 -24.63 22.64 -24.33
C LYS A 638 -23.37 23.46 -24.53
N LYS A 639 -22.86 23.50 -25.76
CA LYS A 639 -21.80 24.43 -26.17
C LYS A 639 -22.32 25.88 -26.10
N VAL A 640 -21.54 26.77 -25.49
CA VAL A 640 -21.82 28.22 -25.40
C VAL A 640 -20.65 29.06 -25.93
N SER A 641 -20.61 30.36 -25.64
CA SER A 641 -19.43 31.21 -25.87
C SER A 641 -18.29 30.87 -24.91
N SER A 642 -17.08 31.37 -25.18
CA SER A 642 -15.91 31.21 -24.30
C SER A 642 -16.10 31.87 -22.93
N GLU A 643 -16.96 32.87 -22.85
CA GLU A 643 -17.18 33.75 -21.71
C GLU A 643 -18.19 33.16 -20.70
N GLU A 644 -19.13 32.33 -21.17
CA GLU A 644 -20.30 31.90 -20.39
C GLU A 644 -20.19 30.52 -19.72
N GLY A 645 -19.26 29.67 -20.18
CA GLY A 645 -19.19 28.24 -19.87
C GLY A 645 -17.91 27.78 -19.17
N VAL A 646 -17.95 26.52 -18.73
CA VAL A 646 -16.86 25.77 -18.11
C VAL A 646 -16.10 24.98 -19.19
N TYR A 647 -14.77 24.99 -19.13
CA TYR A 647 -13.91 24.06 -19.88
C TYR A 647 -13.53 22.86 -19.00
N TYR A 648 -13.54 21.66 -19.58
CA TYR A 648 -13.11 20.43 -18.94
C TYR A 648 -11.90 19.88 -19.71
N VAL A 649 -10.76 19.75 -19.01
CA VAL A 649 -9.47 19.33 -19.60
C VAL A 649 -8.85 18.20 -18.80
N GLY A 650 -7.87 17.51 -19.38
CA GLY A 650 -7.24 16.34 -18.78
C GLY A 650 -7.60 15.08 -19.54
N ASP A 651 -8.31 14.17 -18.89
CA ASP A 651 -8.46 12.72 -19.15
C ASP A 651 -7.23 11.87 -18.82
N GLY A 652 -6.25 12.42 -18.08
CA GLY A 652 -5.18 11.65 -17.45
C GLY A 652 -4.02 11.33 -18.39
N ALA A 653 -3.45 10.12 -18.27
CA ALA A 653 -2.27 9.69 -19.03
C ALA A 653 -0.97 10.49 -18.79
N TRP A 654 -0.55 10.64 -17.54
CA TRP A 654 0.83 11.05 -17.25
C TRP A 654 1.83 9.93 -17.58
N GLY A 655 1.51 8.67 -17.23
CA GLY A 655 2.38 7.51 -17.47
C GLY A 655 1.66 6.24 -17.92
N ARG A 656 0.46 6.36 -18.51
CA ARG A 656 -0.30 5.23 -19.03
C ARG A 656 -1.31 5.67 -20.10
N LEU A 657 -1.30 5.00 -21.27
CA LEU A 657 -2.28 5.22 -22.35
C LEU A 657 -3.40 4.16 -22.37
N ARG A 658 -4.39 4.34 -23.25
CA ARG A 658 -5.41 3.37 -23.67
C ARG A 658 -5.52 3.33 -25.20
N ASP A 659 -6.31 2.39 -25.71
CA ASP A 659 -6.70 2.35 -27.13
C ASP A 659 -7.38 3.67 -27.54
N SER A 660 -6.83 4.30 -28.58
CA SER A 660 -7.13 5.70 -28.89
C SER A 660 -8.42 5.90 -29.70
N ARG A 661 -9.16 6.96 -29.36
CA ARG A 661 -10.24 7.53 -30.19
C ARG A 661 -9.77 8.64 -31.14
N GLU A 662 -8.48 8.93 -31.21
CA GLU A 662 -7.88 9.89 -32.14
C GLU A 662 -8.17 9.52 -33.60
N GLY A 663 -8.32 10.52 -34.46
CA GLY A 663 -8.74 10.34 -35.86
C GLY A 663 -10.22 9.97 -36.05
N THR A 664 -10.97 9.66 -34.98
CA THR A 664 -12.43 9.50 -35.06
C THR A 664 -13.15 10.86 -35.03
N SER A 665 -14.46 10.86 -35.29
CA SER A 665 -15.27 12.08 -35.18
C SER A 665 -15.38 12.53 -33.72
N LEU A 666 -15.03 13.79 -33.46
CA LEU A 666 -15.22 14.43 -32.17
C LEU A 666 -16.72 14.42 -31.75
N ARG A 667 -16.97 14.11 -30.48
CA ARG A 667 -18.28 14.26 -29.82
C ARG A 667 -18.61 15.74 -29.66
N TRP A 668 -19.88 16.09 -29.46
CA TRP A 668 -20.33 17.50 -29.47
C TRP A 668 -19.61 18.40 -28.45
N TYR A 669 -19.12 17.82 -27.35
CA TYR A 669 -18.37 18.51 -26.30
C TYR A 669 -16.86 18.55 -26.54
N GLU A 670 -16.30 17.67 -27.38
CA GLU A 670 -14.86 17.59 -27.63
C GLU A 670 -14.42 18.70 -28.60
N SER A 671 -13.33 19.41 -28.27
CA SER A 671 -12.67 20.36 -29.18
C SER A 671 -11.31 19.85 -29.68
N PHE A 672 -10.70 18.93 -28.93
CA PHE A 672 -9.44 18.25 -29.23
C PHE A 672 -9.38 16.97 -28.40
N ILE A 673 -8.94 15.86 -29.03
CA ILE A 673 -8.47 14.65 -28.34
C ILE A 673 -7.19 14.14 -29.02
N ALA A 674 -6.28 13.54 -28.26
CA ALA A 674 -5.08 12.88 -28.78
C ALA A 674 -4.58 11.79 -27.82
N SER A 675 -3.86 10.79 -28.31
CA SER A 675 -3.20 9.76 -27.50
C SER A 675 -1.72 10.11 -27.33
N SER A 676 -1.41 10.84 -26.25
CA SER A 676 -0.05 11.15 -25.85
C SER A 676 0.06 11.16 -24.34
N LEU A 677 1.23 10.76 -23.84
CA LEU A 677 1.57 10.97 -22.43
C LEU A 677 1.78 12.46 -22.21
N HIS A 678 1.15 13.02 -21.19
CA HIS A 678 1.13 14.48 -21.02
C HIS A 678 0.82 14.94 -19.59
N THR A 679 1.05 16.23 -19.35
CA THR A 679 0.51 16.99 -18.23
C THR A 679 -0.25 18.22 -18.72
N TRP A 680 -1.19 18.73 -17.92
CA TRP A 680 -1.82 20.03 -18.16
C TRP A 680 -1.15 21.09 -17.31
N ILE A 681 -0.46 22.01 -17.97
CA ILE A 681 0.16 23.17 -17.32
C ILE A 681 -0.87 24.30 -17.23
N VAL A 682 -0.87 25.03 -16.13
CA VAL A 682 -1.82 26.12 -15.85
C VAL A 682 -1.05 27.36 -15.42
N SER A 683 -1.30 28.48 -16.10
CA SER A 683 -0.68 29.79 -15.87
C SER A 683 -1.80 30.80 -15.58
N VAL A 684 -1.89 31.24 -14.33
CA VAL A 684 -2.93 32.17 -13.84
C VAL A 684 -2.28 33.50 -13.46
N ASN A 685 -2.79 34.61 -13.97
CA ASN A 685 -2.38 35.95 -13.56
C ASN A 685 -3.59 36.88 -13.36
N THR A 686 -3.35 38.14 -13.02
CA THR A 686 -4.35 39.22 -12.85
C THR A 686 -5.35 39.41 -13.99
N THR A 687 -5.05 38.93 -15.21
CA THR A 687 -5.83 39.22 -16.44
C THR A 687 -6.35 37.99 -17.17
N LYS A 688 -5.71 36.84 -17.01
CA LYS A 688 -6.04 35.63 -17.77
C LYS A 688 -5.59 34.35 -17.08
N THR A 689 -6.25 33.27 -17.48
CA THR A 689 -5.84 31.89 -17.20
C THR A 689 -5.52 31.21 -18.53
N THR A 690 -4.26 30.87 -18.77
CA THR A 690 -3.81 30.10 -19.93
C THR A 690 -3.49 28.67 -19.48
N THR A 691 -3.98 27.66 -20.18
CA THR A 691 -3.64 26.26 -19.91
C THR A 691 -3.39 25.46 -21.19
N TRP A 692 -2.48 24.50 -21.13
CA TRP A 692 -2.07 23.69 -22.27
C TRP A 692 -1.65 22.28 -21.86
N ALA A 693 -1.88 21.32 -22.75
CA ALA A 693 -1.31 19.98 -22.65
C ALA A 693 0.12 19.99 -23.19
N MET A 694 1.07 19.46 -22.43
CA MET A 694 2.48 19.32 -22.79
C MET A 694 2.92 17.85 -22.70
N ASP A 695 3.60 17.35 -23.72
CA ASP A 695 4.00 15.94 -23.83
C ASP A 695 5.36 15.60 -23.19
N ASP A 696 5.80 14.34 -23.37
CA ASP A 696 7.10 13.79 -22.94
C ASP A 696 8.33 14.40 -23.63
N LYS A 697 8.14 15.35 -24.56
CA LYS A 697 9.20 16.10 -25.27
C LYS A 697 9.13 17.61 -25.01
N GLY A 698 8.18 18.06 -24.19
CA GLY A 698 7.90 19.49 -23.98
C GLY A 698 7.11 20.15 -25.12
N GLU A 699 6.50 19.36 -26.03
CA GLU A 699 5.71 19.90 -27.13
C GLU A 699 4.25 20.20 -26.70
N ASN A 700 3.76 21.38 -27.07
CA ASN A 700 2.42 21.84 -26.71
C ASN A 700 1.36 21.26 -27.66
N LEU A 701 0.69 20.18 -27.24
CA LEU A 701 -0.30 19.46 -28.04
C LEU A 701 -1.56 20.28 -28.31
N THR A 702 -2.05 21.01 -27.29
CA THR A 702 -3.25 21.85 -27.40
C THR A 702 -3.32 22.86 -26.27
N SER A 703 -3.98 24.01 -26.46
CA SER A 703 -4.14 25.04 -25.42
C SER A 703 -5.51 25.74 -25.46
N LEU A 704 -5.81 26.49 -24.40
CA LEU A 704 -6.88 27.48 -24.32
C LEU A 704 -6.44 28.69 -23.47
N THR A 705 -7.19 29.79 -23.54
CA THR A 705 -7.01 30.94 -22.65
C THR A 705 -8.35 31.55 -22.31
N ILE A 706 -8.58 31.78 -21.03
CA ILE A 706 -9.75 32.42 -20.43
C ILE A 706 -9.32 33.82 -19.99
N GLN A 707 -10.18 34.83 -20.17
CA GLN A 707 -10.01 36.14 -19.52
C GLN A 707 -10.60 36.08 -18.11
N ASN A 708 -9.87 36.62 -17.13
CA ASN A 708 -10.17 36.56 -15.70
C ASN A 708 -11.03 37.73 -15.22
#